data_AF-A0A3N1B1H0-F1
#
_entry.id   AF-A0A3N1B1H0-F1
#
_cell.length_a   1.000
_cell.length_b   1.000
_cell.length_c   1.000
_cell.angle_alpha   90.00
_cell.angle_beta   90.00
_cell.angle_gamma   90.00
#
_symmetry.space_group_name_H-M   'P 1'
#
loop_
_entity.id
_entity.type
_entity.pdbx_description
1 polymer ?
#
loop_
_entity_poly.entity_id
_entity_poly.type
_entity_poly.pdbx_seq_one_letter_code
_entity_poly.pdbx_strand_id
1 'polypeptide(L)'
;MTRRALLVGSQTDGLTGVHNDVETIAAALDGRGFTISCLTGDDATRAGILAGYQKLIGQSTADDTVLFYYSGHGGYAHAPDPASEEPATDDPASQPTPGRRPADLQFIVPTDYSPSTEGEFLGITSVELSVLQARLTEVTQNVVVALDCCHSAHQSRDPDLRVKGLDRQSTTRYEQISRHLAALRRDGLAVDRRVATGNPYSVRLVACAPEQFAYEYRNGAGQRTGMFTEALIQALAAAEDLPVTWFTLMETVRRQVLRRASNQRPEVEGPSRRLLFSLQETDPIAGLPVAPIPDGRVVLPGAPLLGVELHDEFTVMPAELPVDEETSVGTAVVDRLGALAAQAELTLRTGWSEVPATARAYRTRSAAPALPVRVTEPDAADLVAAIRTSTLVRLADADEPCTVEVRPDRAGNYQIHDRTGPLHSPRPAGPGTAARLLTDLERVARATGLRALGEDPRCALDTPLTFEWGRVVDGVEVPMRSAGEVVHDGDQVYVRVRNGGTETVYVSLLDIGVSARIENLTNFAPSGFRLEPGKEYLVGYDALSGVLRGVRLNWPAGIVPAAGRPETVLLIATSQPQDVGLLQQDGIRTADRAEVRRRVPRRDQSPLERALDQLGSGGMREMSNDFAPEVRYALRTIDFSLSPTARPPAESVRFLIDERPDRSRMLFRARGGAASTVAVRLDEVLVHRNRALRSADIRVDAVVLTGTTDDGGAVPYRAETARFRNVRDGERLPLDRMLVYHGRAVDYLDLAVWVSRDTGDSRALSDLLRDELNGPTVQAAGAQLIGLAVAAPQAAAAAAAIGAGAVVVNLAYRLLLDAVGDSIGLYRTSLLATEEFGVGRHPAVGNLRAQDFSFSYTVETVD
;
A
#
# COMPACT_ATOMS: atom_id res chain seq x y z
N MET A 1 -0.32 -7.92 32.15
CA MET A 1 0.00 -6.75 31.31
C MET A 1 0.96 -5.88 32.09
N THR A 2 2.22 -5.80 31.67
CA THR A 2 3.26 -5.04 32.37
C THR A 2 3.89 -4.06 31.40
N ARG A 3 4.19 -2.85 31.90
CA ARG A 3 4.86 -1.81 31.12
C ARG A 3 6.35 -1.83 31.44
N ARG A 4 7.22 -1.91 30.43
CA ARG A 4 8.68 -1.97 30.60
C ARG A 4 9.37 -0.91 29.78
N ALA A 5 10.42 -0.31 30.35
CA ALA A 5 11.23 0.68 29.65
C ALA A 5 12.72 0.37 29.81
N LEU A 6 13.46 0.42 28.70
CA LEU A 6 14.92 0.47 28.69
C LEU A 6 15.34 1.86 28.24
N LEU A 7 15.98 2.62 29.13
CA LEU A 7 16.42 3.99 28.89
C LEU A 7 17.95 4.01 28.84
N VAL A 8 18.51 4.53 27.76
CA VAL A 8 19.96 4.56 27.51
C VAL A 8 20.42 6.00 27.33
N GLY A 9 21.45 6.40 28.08
CA GLY A 9 22.09 7.71 27.95
C GLY A 9 23.59 7.58 27.78
N SER A 10 24.09 7.92 26.59
CA SER A 10 25.52 7.94 26.28
C SER A 10 26.02 9.38 26.19
N GLN A 11 26.55 9.88 27.31
CA GLN A 11 27.03 11.25 27.44
C GLN A 11 28.52 11.35 27.05
N THR A 12 28.80 11.35 25.75
CA THR A 12 30.16 11.43 25.19
C THR A 12 30.43 12.76 24.48
N ASP A 13 31.68 13.00 24.09
CA ASP A 13 32.12 14.08 23.16
C ASP A 13 31.59 15.49 23.47
N GLY A 14 31.46 15.80 24.76
CA GLY A 14 31.07 17.12 25.24
C GLY A 14 29.56 17.35 25.38
N LEU A 15 28.71 16.34 25.18
CA LEU A 15 27.32 16.40 25.64
C LEU A 15 27.28 16.44 27.17
N THR A 16 26.32 17.17 27.72
CA THR A 16 26.18 17.33 29.19
C THR A 16 24.74 17.25 29.67
N GLY A 17 23.75 17.17 28.77
CA GLY A 17 22.33 17.03 29.10
C GLY A 17 21.76 15.61 29.00
N VAL A 18 22.56 14.64 28.51
CA VAL A 18 22.07 13.28 28.19
C VAL A 18 21.60 12.52 29.43
N HIS A 19 22.33 12.60 30.55
CA HIS A 19 21.88 11.92 31.78
C HIS A 19 20.61 12.57 32.36
N ASN A 20 20.49 13.90 32.28
CA ASN A 20 19.27 14.63 32.65
C ASN A 20 18.07 14.21 31.77
N ASP A 21 18.30 14.00 30.47
CA ASP A 21 17.27 13.48 29.56
C ASP A 21 16.74 12.10 30.00
N VAL A 22 17.64 11.17 30.36
CA VAL A 22 17.26 9.84 30.88
C VAL A 22 16.49 9.94 32.19
N GLU A 23 16.96 10.74 33.14
CA GLU A 23 16.30 10.93 34.44
C GLU A 23 14.88 11.50 34.30
N THR A 24 14.71 12.50 33.43
CA THR A 24 13.42 13.17 33.24
C THR A 24 12.42 12.31 32.47
N ILE A 25 12.87 11.51 31.49
CA ILE A 25 12.04 10.46 30.87
C ILE A 25 11.66 9.37 31.88
N ALA A 26 12.60 8.92 32.71
CA ALA A 26 12.32 7.92 33.75
C ALA A 26 11.21 8.41 34.69
N ALA A 27 11.30 9.64 35.18
CA ALA A 27 10.27 10.23 36.03
C ALA A 27 8.88 10.32 35.34
N ALA A 28 8.85 10.68 34.05
CA ALA A 28 7.59 10.76 33.29
C ALA A 28 6.92 9.38 33.07
N LEU A 29 7.72 8.32 32.96
CA LEU A 29 7.27 6.94 32.77
C LEU A 29 6.93 6.24 34.08
N ASP A 30 7.62 6.56 35.18
CA ASP A 30 7.36 6.00 36.51
C ASP A 30 5.93 6.31 36.95
N GLY A 31 5.49 7.56 36.77
CA GLY A 31 4.10 7.98 36.99
C GLY A 31 3.06 7.28 36.10
N ARG A 32 3.50 6.48 35.11
CA ARG A 32 2.66 5.70 34.19
C ARG A 32 2.79 4.19 34.40
N GLY A 33 3.41 3.76 35.49
CA GLY A 33 3.51 2.36 35.92
C GLY A 33 4.52 1.54 35.12
N PHE A 34 5.55 2.17 34.54
CA PHE A 34 6.63 1.46 33.85
C PHE A 34 7.63 0.87 34.86
N THR A 35 8.04 -0.38 34.62
CA THR A 35 9.26 -0.94 35.19
C THR A 35 10.44 -0.47 34.35
N ILE A 36 11.30 0.38 34.92
CA ILE A 36 12.35 1.10 34.19
C ILE A 36 13.72 0.47 34.47
N SER A 37 14.51 0.27 33.42
CA SER A 37 15.94 -0.05 33.49
C SER A 37 16.73 1.07 32.79
N CYS A 38 17.61 1.73 33.53
CA CYS A 38 18.47 2.80 33.00
C CYS A 38 19.89 2.28 32.77
N LEU A 39 20.49 2.61 31.64
CA LEU A 39 21.90 2.41 31.33
C LEU A 39 22.53 3.78 31.05
N THR A 40 23.39 4.26 31.93
CA THR A 40 24.13 5.53 31.82
C THR A 40 25.58 5.34 32.25
N GLY A 41 26.47 6.28 31.93
CA GLY A 41 27.88 6.19 32.29
C GLY A 41 28.52 4.87 31.81
N ASP A 42 29.16 4.15 32.75
CA ASP A 42 29.89 2.90 32.49
C ASP A 42 28.98 1.71 32.14
N ASP A 43 27.66 1.83 32.36
CA ASP A 43 26.68 0.79 31.99
C ASP A 43 26.19 0.95 30.54
N ALA A 44 26.32 2.14 29.93
CA ALA A 44 25.89 2.45 28.57
C ALA A 44 26.93 2.08 27.49
N THR A 45 27.64 0.98 27.69
CA THR A 45 28.60 0.40 26.72
C THR A 45 27.89 -0.34 25.60
N ARG A 46 28.58 -0.63 24.49
CA ARG A 46 28.01 -1.47 23.40
C ARG A 46 27.48 -2.79 23.96
N ALA A 47 28.27 -3.47 24.78
CA ALA A 47 27.89 -4.73 25.40
C ALA A 47 26.71 -4.56 26.38
N GLY A 48 26.72 -3.51 27.20
CA GLY A 48 25.64 -3.21 28.16
C GLY A 48 24.31 -2.94 27.47
N ILE A 49 24.31 -2.11 26.41
CA ILE A 49 23.11 -1.78 25.64
C ILE A 49 22.54 -3.03 24.95
N LEU A 50 23.37 -3.82 24.28
CA LEU A 50 22.92 -5.05 23.62
C LEU A 50 22.37 -6.06 24.64
N ALA A 51 23.02 -6.24 25.78
CA ALA A 51 22.54 -7.12 26.85
C ALA A 51 21.22 -6.61 27.47
N GLY A 52 21.09 -5.31 27.68
CA GLY A 52 19.85 -4.67 28.15
C GLY A 52 18.70 -4.92 27.18
N TYR A 53 18.93 -4.78 25.87
CA TYR A 53 17.93 -5.05 24.84
C TYR A 53 17.54 -6.54 24.80
N GLN A 54 18.51 -7.46 24.90
CA GLN A 54 18.21 -8.90 24.99
C GLN A 54 17.38 -9.23 26.22
N LYS A 55 17.71 -8.64 27.37
CA LYS A 55 16.93 -8.79 28.61
C LYS A 55 15.51 -8.27 28.43
N LEU A 56 15.34 -7.12 27.78
CA LEU A 56 14.03 -6.55 27.48
C LEU A 56 13.18 -7.51 26.63
N ILE A 57 13.75 -8.09 25.56
CA ILE A 57 13.08 -9.09 24.72
C ILE A 57 12.69 -10.32 25.55
N GLY A 58 13.64 -10.88 26.32
CA GLY A 58 13.41 -12.11 27.10
C GLY A 58 12.43 -11.97 28.25
N GLN A 59 12.19 -10.75 28.74
CA GLN A 59 11.25 -10.47 29.84
C GLN A 59 9.86 -10.02 29.36
N SER A 60 9.68 -9.79 28.07
CA SER A 60 8.43 -9.32 27.49
C SER A 60 7.50 -10.47 27.11
N THR A 61 6.20 -10.20 27.14
CA THR A 61 5.12 -11.10 26.73
C THR A 61 4.16 -10.38 25.77
N ALA A 62 3.27 -11.11 25.09
CA ALA A 62 2.43 -10.59 24.00
C ALA A 62 1.59 -9.35 24.34
N ASP A 63 1.14 -9.21 25.60
CA ASP A 63 0.30 -8.10 26.03
C ASP A 63 1.09 -6.91 26.61
N ASP A 64 2.42 -7.00 26.70
CA ASP A 64 3.23 -5.98 27.36
C ASP A 64 3.39 -4.72 26.50
N THR A 65 3.45 -3.56 27.17
CA THR A 65 3.91 -2.32 26.53
C THR A 65 5.39 -2.16 26.78
N VAL A 66 6.16 -1.92 25.72
CA VAL A 66 7.61 -1.78 25.81
C VAL A 66 8.06 -0.45 25.23
N LEU A 67 8.95 0.25 25.93
CA LEU A 67 9.61 1.46 25.46
C LEU A 67 11.13 1.27 25.46
N PHE A 68 11.78 1.62 24.35
CA PHE A 68 13.23 1.80 24.28
C PHE A 68 13.51 3.27 24.00
N TYR A 69 14.35 3.90 24.82
CA TYR A 69 14.75 5.29 24.67
C TYR A 69 16.28 5.39 24.62
N TYR A 70 16.79 6.18 23.69
CA TYR A 70 18.20 6.50 23.59
C TYR A 70 18.40 8.01 23.48
N SER A 71 19.32 8.57 24.27
CA SER A 71 19.84 9.92 24.12
C SER A 71 21.37 9.88 24.06
N GLY A 72 21.96 10.55 23.08
CA GLY A 72 23.40 10.56 22.86
C GLY A 72 23.76 10.92 21.42
N HIS A 73 24.99 10.63 21.01
CA HIS A 73 25.42 10.86 19.63
C HIS A 73 24.90 9.77 18.68
N GLY A 74 24.64 10.18 17.44
CA GLY A 74 24.55 9.27 16.29
C GLY A 74 25.73 9.48 15.33
N GLY A 75 26.01 8.45 14.53
CA GLY A 75 27.02 8.47 13.49
C GLY A 75 26.48 8.04 12.13
N TYR A 76 27.22 8.40 11.08
CA TYR A 76 26.88 8.18 9.69
C TYR A 76 28.15 7.92 8.86
N ALA A 77 28.10 6.98 7.92
CA ALA A 77 29.15 6.71 6.94
C ALA A 77 28.58 6.63 5.53
N HIS A 78 29.13 7.44 4.60
CA HIS A 78 28.72 7.43 3.20
C HIS A 78 29.31 6.22 2.46
N ALA A 79 28.49 5.54 1.67
CA ALA A 79 28.95 4.52 0.74
C ALA A 79 29.86 5.13 -0.35
N PRO A 80 30.90 4.43 -0.82
CA PRO A 80 31.69 4.89 -1.95
C PRO A 80 30.82 4.97 -3.23
N ASP A 81 31.20 5.85 -4.16
CA ASP A 81 30.54 5.91 -5.47
C ASP A 81 30.86 4.65 -6.29
N PRO A 82 29.93 4.16 -7.13
CA PRO A 82 30.08 2.91 -7.90
C PRO A 82 31.17 2.95 -8.99
N ALA A 83 32.04 3.96 -9.00
CA ALA A 83 33.10 4.15 -10.00
C ALA A 83 34.43 3.44 -9.64
N SER A 84 34.49 2.63 -8.59
CA SER A 84 35.71 1.92 -8.22
C SER A 84 35.43 0.51 -7.69
N GLU A 85 35.79 -0.46 -8.53
CA GLU A 85 36.09 -1.88 -8.26
C GLU A 85 34.92 -2.89 -8.21
N GLU A 86 35.17 -4.04 -8.87
CA GLU A 86 34.32 -5.22 -8.87
C GLU A 86 34.27 -5.86 -7.47
N PRO A 87 33.11 -6.30 -6.97
CA PRO A 87 33.02 -6.95 -5.67
C PRO A 87 33.70 -8.32 -5.68
N ALA A 88 34.66 -8.51 -4.77
CA ALA A 88 35.29 -9.80 -4.49
C ALA A 88 34.40 -10.65 -3.57
N THR A 89 33.38 -11.33 -4.11
CA THR A 89 32.64 -12.37 -3.38
C THR A 89 32.23 -13.54 -4.30
N ASP A 90 32.61 -14.76 -3.94
CA ASP A 90 32.30 -16.02 -4.65
C ASP A 90 30.88 -16.59 -4.34
N ASP A 91 30.02 -15.84 -3.64
CA ASP A 91 28.67 -16.31 -3.28
C ASP A 91 27.61 -15.83 -4.31
N PRO A 92 27.01 -16.74 -5.12
CA PRO A 92 26.05 -16.39 -6.16
C PRO A 92 24.72 -15.82 -5.61
N ALA A 93 24.38 -16.02 -4.34
CA ALA A 93 23.19 -15.42 -3.72
C ALA A 93 23.42 -13.99 -3.19
N SER A 94 24.68 -13.55 -3.17
CA SER A 94 25.13 -12.26 -2.64
C SER A 94 25.70 -11.33 -3.72
N GLN A 95 25.59 -11.71 -5.00
CA GLN A 95 26.04 -10.85 -6.09
C GLN A 95 25.14 -9.61 -6.15
N PRO A 96 25.68 -8.39 -5.94
CA PRO A 96 24.89 -7.18 -6.01
C PRO A 96 24.31 -7.05 -7.42
N THR A 97 23.05 -6.60 -7.50
CA THR A 97 22.45 -6.29 -8.80
C THR A 97 23.36 -5.29 -9.55
N PRO A 98 23.84 -5.60 -10.77
CA PRO A 98 24.84 -4.78 -11.46
C PRO A 98 24.43 -3.30 -11.57
N GLY A 99 25.36 -2.39 -11.29
CA GLY A 99 25.19 -0.94 -11.48
C GLY A 99 24.55 -0.16 -10.33
N ARG A 100 24.48 -0.71 -9.11
CA ARG A 100 23.84 -0.04 -7.95
C ARG A 100 24.79 0.31 -6.82
N ARG A 101 24.61 1.52 -6.25
CA ARG A 101 25.39 2.01 -5.09
C ARG A 101 24.93 1.29 -3.80
N PRO A 102 25.86 0.90 -2.91
CA PRO A 102 25.53 0.41 -1.58
C PRO A 102 24.81 1.46 -0.72
N ALA A 103 24.03 1.04 0.28
CA ALA A 103 23.41 1.97 1.23
C ALA A 103 24.46 2.68 2.10
N ASP A 104 24.20 3.95 2.41
CA ASP A 104 24.89 4.66 3.50
C ASP A 104 24.54 3.99 4.85
N LEU A 105 25.48 4.02 5.80
CA LEU A 105 25.36 3.32 7.08
C LEU A 105 25.21 4.28 8.25
N GLN A 106 24.30 3.97 9.19
CA GLN A 106 24.02 4.76 10.38
C GLN A 106 24.24 3.94 11.64
N PHE A 107 24.55 4.60 12.77
CA PHE A 107 24.74 3.94 14.06
C PHE A 107 24.48 4.89 15.23
N ILE A 108 24.20 4.33 16.41
CA ILE A 108 24.25 5.05 17.70
C ILE A 108 25.62 4.84 18.36
N VAL A 109 25.98 5.74 19.27
CA VAL A 109 27.32 5.87 19.86
C VAL A 109 27.28 5.55 21.36
N PRO A 110 27.62 4.32 21.76
CA PRO A 110 27.78 3.96 23.17
C PRO A 110 28.90 4.73 23.89
N THR A 111 28.92 4.69 25.22
CA THR A 111 29.92 5.43 26.04
C THR A 111 31.36 4.93 25.82
N ASP A 112 31.53 3.66 25.45
CA ASP A 112 32.83 3.04 25.13
C ASP A 112 33.26 3.23 23.66
N TYR A 113 32.51 4.00 22.87
CA TYR A 113 32.88 4.27 21.49
C TYR A 113 34.16 5.12 21.40
N SER A 114 35.16 4.60 20.67
CA SER A 114 36.38 5.33 20.35
C SER A 114 36.60 5.38 18.83
N PRO A 115 36.67 6.57 18.20
CA PRO A 115 36.88 6.69 16.76
C PRO A 115 38.29 6.29 16.29
N SER A 116 39.25 6.08 17.20
CA SER A 116 40.69 5.96 16.89
C SER A 116 41.26 4.54 16.92
N THR A 117 40.49 3.51 17.26
CA THR A 117 40.95 2.11 17.26
C THR A 117 40.69 1.41 15.93
N GLU A 118 41.74 1.14 15.16
CA GLU A 118 41.70 0.47 13.83
C GLU A 118 41.14 -0.96 13.83
N GLY A 119 40.87 -1.56 15.00
CA GLY A 119 40.53 -2.98 15.14
C GLY A 119 39.06 -3.31 15.38
N GLU A 120 38.30 -2.47 16.10
CA GLU A 120 36.96 -2.83 16.59
C GLU A 120 35.98 -1.68 16.44
N PHE A 121 34.84 -1.95 15.79
CA PHE A 121 33.73 -1.00 15.71
C PHE A 121 32.82 -1.20 16.91
N LEU A 122 32.81 -0.22 17.81
CA LEU A 122 32.03 -0.23 19.06
C LEU A 122 30.69 0.53 18.95
N GLY A 123 30.32 1.01 17.75
CA GLY A 123 28.99 1.55 17.52
C GLY A 123 27.95 0.44 17.50
N ILE A 124 26.67 0.80 17.65
CA ILE A 124 25.55 -0.10 17.38
C ILE A 124 24.88 0.40 16.11
N THR A 125 25.02 -0.38 15.04
CA THR A 125 24.49 0.00 13.73
C THR A 125 22.97 0.08 13.74
N SER A 126 22.42 0.91 12.85
CA SER A 126 21.00 0.85 12.53
C SER A 126 20.62 -0.56 12.10
N VAL A 127 21.58 -1.33 11.53
CA VAL A 127 21.50 -2.75 11.14
C VAL A 127 21.27 -3.73 12.31
N GLU A 128 21.89 -3.47 13.46
CA GLU A 128 21.64 -4.25 14.66
C GLU A 128 20.33 -3.82 15.33
N LEU A 129 20.06 -2.51 15.42
CA LEU A 129 18.88 -1.97 16.07
C LEU A 129 17.57 -2.47 15.45
N SER A 130 17.40 -2.45 14.13
CA SER A 130 16.15 -2.96 13.53
C SER A 130 16.02 -4.50 13.60
N VAL A 131 17.12 -5.26 13.75
CA VAL A 131 17.02 -6.71 14.03
C VAL A 131 16.54 -6.94 15.47
N LEU A 132 17.08 -6.19 16.43
CA LEU A 132 16.62 -6.21 17.81
C LEU A 132 15.14 -5.79 17.93
N GLN A 133 14.75 -4.74 17.20
CA GLN A 133 13.38 -4.27 17.16
C GLN A 133 12.44 -5.29 16.53
N ALA A 134 12.83 -5.92 15.41
CA ALA A 134 12.03 -6.99 14.77
C ALA A 134 11.77 -8.15 15.76
N ARG A 135 12.83 -8.61 16.43
CA ARG A 135 12.72 -9.66 17.47
C ARG A 135 11.85 -9.24 18.65
N LEU A 136 11.91 -7.97 19.07
CA LEU A 136 11.03 -7.47 20.13
C LEU A 136 9.57 -7.45 19.67
N THR A 137 9.29 -7.05 18.42
CA THR A 137 7.93 -7.00 17.89
C THR A 137 7.32 -8.36 17.54
N GLU A 138 8.16 -9.39 17.35
CA GLU A 138 7.72 -10.79 17.31
C GLU A 138 7.13 -11.23 18.68
N VAL A 139 7.60 -10.62 19.78
CA VAL A 139 7.11 -10.92 21.13
C VAL A 139 5.90 -10.07 21.50
N THR A 140 5.95 -8.75 21.31
CA THR A 140 4.83 -7.82 21.58
C THR A 140 4.73 -6.73 20.51
N GLN A 141 3.52 -6.41 20.07
CA GLN A 141 3.32 -5.36 19.05
C GLN A 141 3.24 -3.95 19.65
N ASN A 142 3.12 -3.78 20.97
CA ASN A 142 2.98 -2.48 21.63
C ASN A 142 4.34 -1.90 22.02
N VAL A 143 5.16 -1.62 21.01
CA VAL A 143 6.55 -1.16 21.17
C VAL A 143 6.67 0.30 20.74
N VAL A 144 7.34 1.10 21.57
CA VAL A 144 7.72 2.48 21.30
C VAL A 144 9.24 2.59 21.32
N VAL A 145 9.83 3.16 20.28
CA VAL A 145 11.26 3.48 20.22
C VAL A 145 11.41 4.99 20.11
N ALA A 146 12.19 5.61 20.97
CA ALA A 146 12.43 7.05 20.95
C ALA A 146 13.94 7.31 20.88
N LEU A 147 14.38 8.02 19.83
CA LEU A 147 15.78 8.30 19.56
C LEU A 147 16.02 9.82 19.58
N ASP A 148 16.69 10.30 20.62
CA ASP A 148 17.18 11.67 20.75
C ASP A 148 18.66 11.77 20.36
N CYS A 149 18.93 11.56 19.08
CA CYS A 149 20.24 11.64 18.46
C CYS A 149 20.11 12.09 17.00
N CYS A 150 21.22 12.50 16.37
CA CYS A 150 21.29 12.74 14.94
C CYS A 150 22.52 12.07 14.32
N HIS A 151 22.43 11.71 13.04
CA HIS A 151 23.46 10.97 12.33
C HIS A 151 24.48 11.89 11.62
N SER A 152 24.12 13.16 11.41
CA SER A 152 24.98 14.16 10.77
C SER A 152 25.61 15.07 11.82
N ALA A 153 26.90 15.39 11.71
CA ALA A 153 27.49 16.49 12.48
C ALA A 153 27.81 17.70 11.63
N HIS A 154 27.42 18.85 12.17
CA HIS A 154 28.00 20.16 11.89
C HIS A 154 28.04 20.91 13.22
N GLN A 155 29.12 21.62 13.52
CA GLN A 155 29.17 22.46 14.70
C GLN A 155 28.14 23.59 14.57
N SER A 156 27.29 23.76 15.59
CA SER A 156 26.43 24.94 15.70
C SER A 156 27.30 26.18 15.93
N ARG A 157 26.98 27.30 15.27
CA ARG A 157 27.61 28.60 15.54
C ARG A 157 27.06 29.29 16.79
N ASP A 158 25.97 28.76 17.33
CA ASP A 158 25.39 29.18 18.60
C ASP A 158 26.00 28.35 19.75
N PRO A 159 26.71 28.97 20.72
CA PRO A 159 27.39 28.28 21.81
C PRO A 159 26.43 27.56 22.78
N ASP A 160 25.16 27.93 22.80
CA ASP A 160 24.15 27.33 23.68
C ASP A 160 23.49 26.09 23.07
N LEU A 161 23.65 25.86 21.77
CA LEU A 161 23.18 24.67 21.05
C LEU A 161 24.33 23.71 20.76
N ARG A 162 24.24 22.45 21.19
CA ARG A 162 25.19 21.39 20.80
C ARG A 162 24.50 20.29 20.01
N VAL A 163 25.12 19.90 18.90
CA VAL A 163 24.62 18.86 18.00
C VAL A 163 24.89 17.48 18.57
N LYS A 164 23.86 16.64 18.64
CA LYS A 164 23.92 15.24 19.09
C LYS A 164 24.36 14.30 17.94
N GLY A 165 25.42 14.64 17.22
CA GLY A 165 25.99 13.86 16.11
C GLY A 165 27.53 13.94 16.07
N LEU A 166 28.22 12.88 15.64
CA LEU A 166 29.70 12.80 15.62
C LEU A 166 30.33 13.59 14.46
N ASP A 167 31.35 14.41 14.76
CA ASP A 167 32.04 15.30 13.78
C ASP A 167 32.48 14.55 12.50
N ARG A 168 32.11 15.10 11.33
CA ARG A 168 32.46 14.59 9.99
C ARG A 168 33.97 14.46 9.76
N GLN A 169 34.80 15.23 10.46
CA GLN A 169 36.26 15.13 10.34
C GLN A 169 36.87 14.02 11.22
N SER A 170 36.06 13.33 12.03
CA SER A 170 36.50 12.39 13.05
C SER A 170 36.12 10.91 12.80
N THR A 171 35.40 10.55 11.74
CA THR A 171 34.62 9.29 11.79
C THR A 171 35.15 8.13 10.93
N THR A 172 35.25 6.97 11.59
CA THR A 172 35.15 5.59 11.13
C THR A 172 34.77 5.41 9.66
N ARG A 173 35.63 4.74 8.90
CA ARG A 173 35.44 4.54 7.46
C ARG A 173 34.30 3.57 7.17
N TYR A 174 33.58 3.81 6.06
CA TYR A 174 32.49 2.94 5.59
C TYR A 174 32.90 1.46 5.53
N GLU A 175 34.15 1.18 5.13
CA GLU A 175 34.69 -0.18 5.03
C GLU A 175 34.84 -0.86 6.40
N GLN A 176 35.08 -0.10 7.48
CA GLN A 176 35.16 -0.66 8.82
C GLN A 176 33.78 -1.13 9.30
N ILE A 177 32.74 -0.31 9.13
CA ILE A 177 31.37 -0.67 9.49
C ILE A 177 30.87 -1.82 8.62
N SER A 178 31.18 -1.79 7.32
CA SER A 178 30.83 -2.86 6.38
C SER A 178 31.48 -4.20 6.76
N ARG A 179 32.77 -4.21 7.12
CA ARG A 179 33.47 -5.41 7.62
C ARG A 179 32.86 -5.91 8.93
N HIS A 180 32.50 -5.02 9.84
CA HIS A 180 31.84 -5.36 11.09
C HIS A 180 30.49 -6.05 10.84
N LEU A 181 29.65 -5.50 9.96
CA LEU A 181 28.37 -6.11 9.59
C LEU A 181 28.54 -7.46 8.89
N ALA A 182 29.55 -7.60 8.02
CA ALA A 182 29.87 -8.88 7.39
C ALA A 182 30.30 -9.94 8.44
N ALA A 183 31.05 -9.53 9.47
CA ALA A 183 31.39 -10.41 10.59
C ALA A 183 30.16 -10.84 11.39
N LEU A 184 29.31 -9.89 11.80
CA LEU A 184 28.07 -10.20 12.52
C LEU A 184 27.14 -11.13 11.73
N ARG A 185 27.04 -10.95 10.41
CA ARG A 185 26.29 -11.86 9.53
C ARG A 185 26.85 -13.28 9.57
N ARG A 186 28.17 -13.44 9.45
CA ARG A 186 28.83 -14.75 9.58
C ARG A 186 28.60 -15.38 10.96
N ASP A 187 28.51 -14.56 12.00
CA ASP A 187 28.25 -14.98 13.37
C ASP A 187 26.75 -15.20 13.67
N GLY A 188 25.88 -15.13 12.66
CA GLY A 188 24.47 -15.49 12.76
C GLY A 188 23.49 -14.34 13.02
N LEU A 189 23.90 -13.08 12.83
CA LEU A 189 22.97 -11.95 12.83
C LEU A 189 21.94 -12.15 11.70
N ALA A 190 20.68 -12.39 12.07
CA ALA A 190 19.58 -12.64 11.14
C ALA A 190 19.11 -11.35 10.46
N VAL A 191 19.94 -10.80 9.57
CA VAL A 191 19.68 -9.54 8.84
C VAL A 191 18.40 -9.63 8.00
N ASP A 192 18.06 -10.82 7.50
CA ASP A 192 16.81 -11.09 6.77
C ASP A 192 15.53 -10.88 7.60
N ARG A 193 15.62 -10.81 8.94
CA ARG A 193 14.47 -10.47 9.79
C ARG A 193 14.12 -8.98 9.75
N ARG A 194 14.95 -8.15 9.11
CA ARG A 194 14.64 -6.73 8.94
C ARG A 194 13.50 -6.52 7.97
N VAL A 195 12.71 -5.51 8.28
CA VAL A 195 11.81 -4.89 7.31
C VAL A 195 12.54 -3.68 6.73
N ALA A 196 12.91 -3.73 5.45
CA ALA A 196 13.71 -2.69 4.79
C ALA A 196 13.04 -1.30 4.81
N THR A 197 11.69 -1.27 4.82
CA THR A 197 10.87 -0.05 4.90
C THR A 197 10.60 0.42 6.33
N GLY A 198 11.20 -0.22 7.34
CA GLY A 198 10.97 0.06 8.77
C GLY A 198 9.98 -0.90 9.43
N ASN A 199 10.06 -1.05 10.75
CA ASN A 199 9.22 -2.01 11.49
C ASN A 199 7.73 -1.57 11.49
N PRO A 200 6.78 -2.42 11.05
CA PRO A 200 5.38 -2.01 10.90
C PRO A 200 4.60 -1.93 12.22
N TYR A 201 5.11 -2.53 13.30
CA TYR A 201 4.40 -2.62 14.58
C TYR A 201 4.88 -1.60 15.60
N SER A 202 6.13 -1.14 15.52
CA SER A 202 6.69 -0.19 16.48
C SER A 202 6.37 1.25 16.12
N VAL A 203 5.92 2.05 17.09
CA VAL A 203 5.94 3.52 16.97
C VAL A 203 7.36 4.00 17.18
N ARG A 204 7.93 4.76 16.24
CA ARG A 204 9.28 5.31 16.37
C ARG A 204 9.24 6.83 16.40
N LEU A 205 9.75 7.42 17.47
CA LEU A 205 9.87 8.85 17.65
C LEU A 205 11.33 9.23 17.35
N VAL A 206 11.55 10.06 16.34
CA VAL A 206 12.88 10.51 15.95
C VAL A 206 13.00 12.01 16.18
N ALA A 207 14.14 12.44 16.73
CA ALA A 207 14.35 13.84 17.12
C ALA A 207 14.52 14.81 15.94
N CYS A 208 14.92 14.32 14.77
CA CYS A 208 15.08 15.09 13.54
C CYS A 208 15.05 14.21 12.29
N ALA A 209 14.84 14.81 11.10
CA ALA A 209 15.05 14.14 9.82
C ALA A 209 16.54 13.76 9.60
N PRO A 210 16.88 12.81 8.70
CA PRO A 210 18.25 12.31 8.50
C PRO A 210 19.30 13.39 8.17
N GLU A 211 18.91 14.45 7.47
CA GLU A 211 19.76 15.57 7.06
C GLU A 211 19.77 16.72 8.08
N GLN A 212 18.94 16.62 9.11
CA GLN A 212 18.80 17.61 10.17
C GLN A 212 19.63 17.23 11.39
N PHE A 213 19.66 18.14 12.36
CA PHE A 213 20.43 17.99 13.58
C PHE A 213 19.49 17.93 14.78
N ALA A 214 19.82 17.06 15.73
CA ALA A 214 19.20 17.05 17.05
C ALA A 214 20.10 17.82 18.02
N TYR A 215 19.52 18.70 18.85
CA TYR A 215 20.27 19.59 19.72
C TYR A 215 20.07 19.27 21.21
N GLU A 216 21.13 19.39 22.02
CA GLU A 216 21.02 19.73 23.44
C GLU A 216 21.16 21.24 23.64
N TYR A 217 20.42 21.79 24.60
CA TYR A 217 20.43 23.22 24.91
C TYR A 217 20.20 23.47 26.40
N ARG A 218 20.36 24.73 26.85
CA ARG A 218 19.95 25.13 28.20
C ARG A 218 18.50 25.62 28.18
N ASN A 219 17.62 24.93 28.91
CA ASN A 219 16.21 25.31 29.01
C ASN A 219 16.00 26.55 29.92
N GLY A 220 14.75 26.99 30.04
CA GLY A 220 14.38 28.15 30.87
C GLY A 220 14.65 27.97 32.37
N ALA A 221 14.88 26.74 32.83
CA ALA A 221 15.29 26.42 34.21
C ALA A 221 16.83 26.35 34.37
N GLY A 222 17.60 26.63 33.31
CA GLY A 222 19.06 26.59 33.30
C GLY A 222 19.66 25.17 33.18
N GLN A 223 18.83 24.13 33.07
CA GLN A 223 19.26 22.74 32.93
C GLN A 223 19.62 22.43 31.48
N ARG A 224 20.66 21.61 31.28
CA ARG A 224 21.05 21.12 29.95
C ARG A 224 20.18 19.90 29.60
N THR A 225 19.51 19.93 28.45
CA THR A 225 18.59 18.86 28.00
C THR A 225 18.47 18.84 26.49
N GLY A 226 18.11 17.69 25.91
CA GLY A 226 17.73 17.55 24.52
C GLY A 226 16.43 18.30 24.21
N MET A 227 16.42 19.07 23.13
CA MET A 227 15.26 19.88 22.75
C MET A 227 14.04 19.01 22.40
N PHE A 228 14.27 17.85 21.77
CA PHE A 228 13.23 16.85 21.52
C PHE A 228 12.74 16.22 22.82
N THR A 229 13.64 15.82 23.70
CA THR A 229 13.30 15.17 24.98
C THR A 229 12.46 16.08 25.87
N GLU A 230 12.84 17.33 26.06
CA GLU A 230 12.06 18.27 26.86
C GLU A 230 10.66 18.47 26.27
N ALA A 231 10.55 18.65 24.96
CA ALA A 231 9.27 18.82 24.28
C ALA A 231 8.39 17.57 24.41
N LEU A 232 8.97 16.38 24.31
CA LEU A 232 8.27 15.11 24.53
C LEU A 232 7.72 15.00 25.94
N ILE A 233 8.51 15.34 26.96
CA ILE A 233 8.09 15.30 28.36
C ILE A 233 6.97 16.30 28.63
N GLN A 234 7.09 17.53 28.11
CA GLN A 234 6.04 18.54 28.23
C GLN A 234 4.73 18.07 27.57
N ALA A 235 4.83 17.43 26.40
CA ALA A 235 3.67 16.89 25.71
C ALA A 235 3.03 15.71 26.46
N LEU A 236 3.84 14.80 27.01
CA LEU A 236 3.36 13.67 27.81
C LEU A 236 2.70 14.14 29.11
N ALA A 237 3.30 15.13 29.78
CA ALA A 237 2.72 15.74 30.98
C ALA A 237 1.37 16.39 30.67
N ALA A 238 1.29 17.20 29.61
CA ALA A 238 0.05 17.85 29.19
C ALA A 238 -1.04 16.88 28.70
N ALA A 239 -0.67 15.69 28.24
CA ALA A 239 -1.62 14.67 27.84
C ALA A 239 -2.29 14.00 29.04
N GLU A 240 -1.64 13.93 30.21
CA GLU A 240 -2.12 13.22 31.41
C GLU A 240 -2.72 11.84 31.06
N ASP A 241 -4.00 11.62 31.41
CA ASP A 241 -4.79 10.41 31.12
C ASP A 241 -5.71 10.57 29.90
N LEU A 242 -5.54 11.64 29.12
CA LEU A 242 -6.38 11.88 27.96
C LEU A 242 -6.09 10.83 26.87
N PRO A 243 -7.13 10.37 26.13
CA PRO A 243 -6.95 9.42 25.05
C PRO A 243 -6.34 10.14 23.83
N VAL A 244 -5.02 10.30 23.83
CA VAL A 244 -4.26 10.99 22.76
C VAL A 244 -3.47 9.98 21.94
N THR A 245 -3.34 10.21 20.64
CA THR A 245 -2.50 9.37 19.78
C THR A 245 -1.04 9.84 19.79
N TRP A 246 -0.12 8.96 19.39
CA TRP A 246 1.27 9.32 19.17
C TRP A 246 1.43 10.41 18.11
N PHE A 247 0.59 10.41 17.08
CA PHE A 247 0.51 11.47 16.08
C PHE A 247 0.19 12.82 16.73
N THR A 248 -0.91 12.90 17.50
CA THR A 248 -1.30 14.15 18.17
C THR A 248 -0.26 14.62 19.18
N LEU A 249 0.36 13.68 19.92
CA LEU A 249 1.45 13.99 20.84
C LEU A 249 2.62 14.61 20.07
N MET A 250 3.05 13.98 18.98
CA MET A 250 4.23 14.38 18.23
C MET A 250 4.04 15.67 17.42
N GLU A 251 2.81 16.00 17.03
CA GLU A 251 2.48 17.35 16.55
C GLU A 251 2.73 18.43 17.62
N THR A 252 2.60 18.09 18.90
CA THR A 252 2.93 19.00 20.02
C THR A 252 4.43 19.22 20.05
N VAL A 253 5.15 18.10 20.05
CA VAL A 253 6.60 18.05 20.19
C VAL A 253 7.24 18.80 19.04
N ARG A 254 6.85 18.45 17.81
CA ARG A 254 7.33 19.06 16.57
C ARG A 254 7.17 20.58 16.59
N ARG A 255 6.00 21.08 16.96
CA ARG A 255 5.74 22.52 17.08
C ARG A 255 6.60 23.19 18.15
N GLN A 256 6.74 22.56 19.32
CA GLN A 256 7.55 23.08 20.41
C GLN A 256 9.04 23.16 20.04
N VAL A 257 9.53 22.20 19.27
CA VAL A 257 10.92 22.16 18.77
C VAL A 257 11.12 23.15 17.63
N LEU A 258 10.25 23.18 16.61
CA LEU A 258 10.39 24.08 15.46
C LEU A 258 10.32 25.56 15.82
N ARG A 259 9.62 25.94 16.89
CA ARG A 259 9.64 27.32 17.42
C ARG A 259 11.00 27.75 17.96
N ARG A 260 11.84 26.79 18.36
CA ARG A 260 13.16 27.03 18.94
C ARG A 260 14.27 26.80 17.90
N ALA A 261 14.18 25.72 17.14
CA ALA A 261 15.13 25.34 16.10
C ALA A 261 14.36 24.91 14.84
N SER A 262 14.30 25.81 13.85
CA SER A 262 13.59 25.56 12.59
C SER A 262 14.20 24.43 11.74
N ASN A 263 15.44 24.05 12.03
CA ASN A 263 16.19 22.98 11.36
C ASN A 263 16.23 21.67 12.16
N GLN A 264 15.43 21.54 13.23
CA GLN A 264 15.18 20.28 13.94
C GLN A 264 13.68 19.96 13.87
N ARG A 265 13.30 19.01 13.01
CA ARG A 265 11.91 18.55 12.87
C ARG A 265 11.74 17.14 13.42
N PRO A 266 11.19 16.98 14.62
CA PRO A 266 10.81 15.66 15.13
C PRO A 266 9.75 14.98 14.28
N GLU A 267 9.86 13.67 14.11
CA GLU A 267 8.90 12.86 13.37
C GLU A 267 8.45 11.61 14.14
N VAL A 268 7.31 11.07 13.73
CA VAL A 268 6.74 9.84 14.26
C VAL A 268 6.49 8.86 13.12
N GLU A 269 7.26 7.79 13.10
CA GLU A 269 7.15 6.72 12.13
C GLU A 269 6.37 5.53 12.70
N GLY A 270 5.89 4.66 11.81
CA GLY A 270 5.11 3.48 12.20
C GLY A 270 3.64 3.82 12.50
N PRO A 271 2.95 3.04 13.36
CA PRO A 271 1.51 3.18 13.61
C PRO A 271 1.20 4.36 14.55
N SER A 272 1.39 5.58 14.06
CA SER A 272 1.29 6.83 14.83
C SER A 272 -0.13 7.16 15.30
N ARG A 273 -1.18 6.59 14.67
CA ARG A 273 -2.59 6.74 15.08
C ARG A 273 -2.95 6.00 16.37
N ARG A 274 -2.03 5.18 16.90
CA ARG A 274 -2.21 4.51 18.20
C ARG A 274 -2.30 5.51 19.33
N LEU A 275 -3.24 5.27 20.24
CA LEU A 275 -3.29 5.87 21.55
C LEU A 275 -1.97 5.61 22.29
N LEU A 276 -1.55 6.55 23.13
CA LEU A 276 -0.31 6.40 23.88
C LEU A 276 -0.29 5.07 24.62
N PHE A 277 0.79 4.31 24.40
CA PHE A 277 1.03 3.03 25.07
C PHE A 277 -0.08 1.98 24.87
N SER A 278 -0.85 2.08 23.79
CA SER A 278 -1.95 1.17 23.46
C SER A 278 -1.89 0.73 22.00
N LEU A 279 -2.49 -0.42 21.71
CA LEU A 279 -2.72 -0.89 20.33
C LEU A 279 -3.99 -0.30 19.71
N GLN A 280 -4.80 0.42 20.48
CA GLN A 280 -6.02 1.07 19.99
C GLN A 280 -5.67 2.31 19.17
N GLU A 281 -6.34 2.53 18.04
CA GLU A 281 -6.16 3.69 17.16
C GLU A 281 -7.42 4.59 17.17
N THR A 282 -7.31 5.86 16.78
CA THR A 282 -8.45 6.81 16.69
C THR A 282 -8.38 7.75 15.49
N ASP A 283 -9.53 8.31 15.04
CA ASP A 283 -9.67 9.25 13.91
C ASP A 283 -9.81 10.73 14.35
N PRO A 284 -8.87 11.64 13.99
CA PRO A 284 -8.77 12.97 14.63
C PRO A 284 -9.62 14.17 14.15
N ILE A 285 -10.63 14.12 13.24
CA ILE A 285 -11.25 15.41 12.77
C ILE A 285 -12.79 15.56 12.59
N ALA A 286 -13.32 16.69 13.10
CA ALA A 286 -14.75 17.04 13.08
C ALA A 286 -15.11 18.57 13.04
N GLY A 287 -14.37 19.49 12.36
CA GLY A 287 -14.81 20.91 12.21
C GLY A 287 -13.82 21.88 11.52
N LEU A 288 -14.31 22.97 10.90
CA LEU A 288 -13.53 23.96 10.12
C LEU A 288 -13.12 25.19 10.94
N PRO A 289 -12.00 25.85 10.65
CA PRO A 289 -11.63 27.15 11.24
C PRO A 289 -12.46 28.28 10.60
N VAL A 290 -12.72 29.34 11.37
CA VAL A 290 -13.42 30.56 10.92
C VAL A 290 -12.50 31.75 11.07
N ALA A 291 -12.17 32.42 9.97
CA ALA A 291 -11.40 33.65 9.99
C ALA A 291 -12.29 34.83 9.56
N PRO A 292 -12.62 35.78 10.46
CA PRO A 292 -13.44 36.94 10.08
C PRO A 292 -12.69 37.82 9.07
N ILE A 293 -13.44 38.35 8.11
CA ILE A 293 -13.00 39.36 7.14
C ILE A 293 -13.96 40.56 7.19
N PRO A 294 -13.59 41.73 6.63
CA PRO A 294 -14.47 42.90 6.63
C PRO A 294 -15.88 42.60 6.10
N ASP A 295 -16.85 43.45 6.48
CA ASP A 295 -18.24 43.40 6.02
C ASP A 295 -19.07 42.20 6.52
N GLY A 296 -18.82 41.73 7.75
CA GLY A 296 -19.65 40.69 8.38
C GLY A 296 -19.50 39.31 7.73
N ARG A 297 -18.34 39.06 7.13
CA ARG A 297 -18.04 37.82 6.41
C ARG A 297 -16.98 37.01 7.13
N VAL A 298 -16.91 35.74 6.79
CA VAL A 298 -15.86 34.84 7.27
C VAL A 298 -15.26 34.08 6.11
N VAL A 299 -13.98 33.80 6.22
CA VAL A 299 -13.29 32.80 5.41
C VAL A 299 -13.33 31.49 6.19
N LEU A 300 -13.58 30.40 5.48
CA LEU A 300 -13.48 29.02 5.93
C LEU A 300 -12.26 28.37 5.24
N PRO A 301 -11.04 28.57 5.77
CA PRO A 301 -9.83 28.00 5.20
C PRO A 301 -9.90 26.48 5.13
N GLY A 302 -9.57 25.93 3.95
CA GLY A 302 -9.57 24.53 3.60
C GLY A 302 -10.88 24.04 2.96
N ALA A 303 -11.97 24.81 3.04
CA ALA A 303 -13.32 24.38 2.63
C ALA A 303 -13.39 23.52 1.35
N PRO A 304 -12.93 23.99 0.18
CA PRO A 304 -13.02 23.25 -1.09
C PRO A 304 -12.38 21.86 -1.06
N LEU A 305 -11.31 21.69 -0.27
CA LEU A 305 -10.58 20.43 -0.13
C LEU A 305 -11.31 19.38 0.74
N LEU A 306 -12.40 19.76 1.42
CA LEU A 306 -13.32 18.86 2.16
C LEU A 306 -14.61 18.62 1.36
N GLY A 307 -14.62 18.98 0.08
CA GLY A 307 -15.83 19.04 -0.70
C GLY A 307 -16.83 20.02 -0.09
N VAL A 308 -16.37 21.19 0.38
CA VAL A 308 -17.28 22.31 0.65
C VAL A 308 -17.59 22.99 -0.68
N GLU A 309 -18.87 23.14 -0.97
CA GLU A 309 -19.42 23.72 -2.19
C GLU A 309 -20.11 25.05 -1.89
N LEU A 310 -20.46 25.78 -2.94
CA LEU A 310 -21.31 26.96 -2.84
C LEU A 310 -22.63 26.59 -2.15
N HIS A 311 -23.08 27.43 -1.22
CA HIS A 311 -24.28 27.31 -0.39
C HIS A 311 -24.22 26.32 0.78
N ASP A 312 -23.03 25.82 1.11
CA ASP A 312 -22.85 25.12 2.38
C ASP A 312 -23.14 25.99 3.58
N GLU A 313 -23.74 25.38 4.60
CA GLU A 313 -24.05 26.06 5.85
C GLU A 313 -23.21 25.50 6.99
N PHE A 314 -22.78 26.40 7.86
CA PHE A 314 -21.98 26.11 9.02
C PHE A 314 -22.55 26.80 10.25
N THR A 315 -22.58 26.11 11.38
CA THR A 315 -22.71 26.77 12.69
C THR A 315 -21.33 27.18 13.17
N VAL A 316 -21.19 28.45 13.56
CA VAL A 316 -19.97 29.03 14.10
C VAL A 316 -20.04 29.00 15.63
N MET A 317 -19.12 28.29 16.24
CA MET A 317 -19.05 28.05 17.69
C MET A 317 -17.71 28.54 18.25
N PRO A 318 -17.63 28.95 19.53
CA PRO A 318 -16.35 29.14 20.21
C PRO A 318 -15.63 27.78 20.39
N ALA A 319 -14.31 27.69 20.16
CA ALA A 319 -13.57 26.40 20.18
C ALA A 319 -13.58 25.64 21.52
N GLU A 320 -13.81 26.34 22.63
CA GLU A 320 -13.72 25.81 23.99
C GLU A 320 -15.06 25.27 24.51
N LEU A 321 -16.15 25.53 23.77
CA LEU A 321 -17.50 25.16 24.18
C LEU A 321 -18.01 23.97 23.36
N PRO A 322 -18.85 23.10 23.96
CA PRO A 322 -19.52 22.05 23.22
C PRO A 322 -20.39 22.66 22.11
N VAL A 323 -20.57 21.93 21.01
CA VAL A 323 -21.49 22.32 19.93
C VAL A 323 -22.91 22.28 20.49
N ASP A 324 -23.46 23.47 20.76
CA ASP A 324 -24.77 23.69 21.35
C ASP A 324 -25.39 24.96 20.76
N GLU A 325 -26.69 24.94 20.51
CA GLU A 325 -27.37 26.02 19.82
C GLU A 325 -27.34 27.32 20.63
N GLU A 326 -27.49 27.24 21.96
CA GLU A 326 -27.50 28.41 22.85
C GLU A 326 -26.15 29.13 22.93
N THR A 327 -25.05 28.43 22.63
CA THR A 327 -23.68 28.96 22.70
C THR A 327 -23.07 29.29 21.33
N SER A 328 -23.83 29.12 20.24
CA SER A 328 -23.44 29.46 18.88
C SER A 328 -23.20 30.96 18.69
N VAL A 329 -22.06 31.30 18.08
CA VAL A 329 -21.70 32.67 17.67
C VAL A 329 -22.57 33.13 16.51
N GLY A 330 -22.88 32.23 15.57
CA GLY A 330 -23.68 32.59 14.38
C GLY A 330 -23.73 31.49 13.33
N THR A 331 -24.39 31.75 12.21
CA THR A 331 -24.48 30.84 11.06
C THR A 331 -23.72 31.43 9.88
N ALA A 332 -22.82 30.66 9.28
CA ALA A 332 -22.05 31.04 8.10
C ALA A 332 -22.53 30.26 6.87
N VAL A 333 -22.85 30.96 5.78
CA VAL A 333 -23.30 30.36 4.51
C VAL A 333 -22.30 30.67 3.41
N VAL A 334 -21.72 29.64 2.79
CA VAL A 334 -20.69 29.78 1.75
C VAL A 334 -21.27 30.37 0.48
N ASP A 335 -20.72 31.49 0.03
CA ASP A 335 -21.15 32.19 -1.19
C ASP A 335 -20.03 32.36 -2.22
N ARG A 336 -18.77 32.04 -1.86
CA ARG A 336 -17.62 32.01 -2.78
C ARG A 336 -16.67 30.87 -2.47
N LEU A 337 -16.10 30.27 -3.52
CA LEU A 337 -15.09 29.20 -3.44
C LEU A 337 -13.77 29.63 -4.09
N GLY A 338 -12.65 29.36 -3.39
CA GLY A 338 -11.29 29.33 -3.95
C GLY A 338 -10.79 27.89 -4.09
N ALA A 339 -9.49 27.65 -4.26
CA ALA A 339 -8.94 26.27 -4.22
C ALA A 339 -8.74 25.73 -2.81
N LEU A 340 -8.43 26.63 -1.87
CA LEU A 340 -7.95 26.27 -0.54
C LEU A 340 -8.77 26.93 0.57
N ALA A 341 -9.86 27.62 0.23
CA ALA A 341 -10.75 28.28 1.18
C ALA A 341 -12.10 28.62 0.54
N ALA A 342 -13.14 28.72 1.35
CA ALA A 342 -14.43 29.28 0.98
C ALA A 342 -14.63 30.61 1.72
N GLN A 343 -15.41 31.52 1.15
CA GLN A 343 -15.92 32.69 1.86
C GLN A 343 -17.40 32.49 2.11
N ALA A 344 -17.85 32.90 3.29
CA ALA A 344 -19.20 32.76 3.76
C ALA A 344 -19.72 34.06 4.37
N GLU A 345 -20.99 34.33 4.16
CA GLU A 345 -21.72 35.38 4.85
C GLU A 345 -22.06 34.89 6.26
N LEU A 346 -21.73 35.68 7.30
CA LEU A 346 -21.97 35.30 8.69
C LEU A 346 -23.10 36.12 9.30
N THR A 347 -24.11 35.43 9.84
CA THR A 347 -25.15 36.03 10.68
C THR A 347 -24.85 35.75 12.15
N LEU A 348 -24.46 36.77 12.92
CA LEU A 348 -24.20 36.66 14.36
C LEU A 348 -25.50 36.47 15.16
N ARG A 349 -25.47 35.65 16.20
CA ARG A 349 -26.56 35.50 17.18
C ARG A 349 -26.57 36.66 18.18
N THR A 350 -27.73 36.91 18.78
CA THR A 350 -27.94 37.96 19.78
C THR A 350 -27.02 37.74 20.99
N GLY A 351 -26.20 38.73 21.34
CA GLY A 351 -25.20 38.62 22.43
C GLY A 351 -23.74 38.58 21.97
N TRP A 352 -23.50 38.43 20.66
CA TRP A 352 -22.17 38.47 20.05
C TRP A 352 -22.00 39.72 19.18
N SER A 353 -20.92 40.48 19.41
CA SER A 353 -20.56 41.65 18.59
C SER A 353 -19.42 41.36 17.61
N GLU A 354 -18.71 40.26 17.80
CA GLU A 354 -17.56 39.85 17.01
C GLU A 354 -17.40 38.32 17.02
N VAL A 355 -16.67 37.80 16.04
CA VAL A 355 -16.31 36.38 15.97
C VAL A 355 -15.04 36.14 16.79
N PRO A 356 -15.05 35.26 17.80
CA PRO A 356 -13.85 34.90 18.54
C PRO A 356 -12.74 34.39 17.61
N ALA A 357 -11.48 34.73 17.90
CA ALA A 357 -10.32 34.31 17.10
C ALA A 357 -10.10 32.79 17.05
N THR A 358 -10.80 32.04 17.91
CA THR A 358 -10.80 30.57 18.00
C THR A 358 -12.09 29.96 17.48
N ALA A 359 -12.98 30.72 16.84
CA ALA A 359 -14.27 30.21 16.40
C ALA A 359 -14.11 29.13 15.31
N ARG A 360 -14.95 28.09 15.38
CA ARG A 360 -14.96 26.99 14.43
C ARG A 360 -16.33 26.84 13.79
N ALA A 361 -16.31 26.57 12.49
CA ALA A 361 -17.46 26.33 11.64
C ALA A 361 -17.66 24.83 11.52
N TYR A 362 -18.74 24.34 12.10
CA TYR A 362 -19.17 22.95 11.98
C TYR A 362 -20.19 22.89 10.85
N ARG A 363 -19.90 22.09 9.82
CA ARG A 363 -20.77 21.98 8.65
C ARG A 363 -22.11 21.40 9.09
N THR A 364 -23.16 22.21 9.02
CA THR A 364 -24.54 21.80 9.30
C THR A 364 -25.24 21.35 8.03
N ARG A 365 -24.75 21.77 6.86
CA ARG A 365 -25.31 21.40 5.55
C ARG A 365 -24.22 21.29 4.47
N SER A 366 -24.29 20.24 3.65
CA SER A 366 -23.38 19.94 2.53
C SER A 366 -24.03 20.11 1.15
N ALA A 367 -23.31 20.69 0.20
CA ALA A 367 -23.65 20.91 -1.19
C ALA A 367 -22.71 20.13 -2.15
N ALA A 368 -21.60 19.54 -1.67
CA ALA A 368 -20.91 18.47 -2.42
C ALA A 368 -21.69 17.17 -2.33
N PRO A 369 -21.67 16.33 -3.37
CA PRO A 369 -22.27 15.01 -3.29
C PRO A 369 -21.40 14.15 -2.38
N ALA A 370 -21.79 14.05 -1.10
CA ALA A 370 -21.37 12.94 -0.25
C ALA A 370 -21.53 11.63 -1.03
N LEU A 371 -20.64 10.66 -0.82
CA LEU A 371 -20.67 9.40 -1.57
C LEU A 371 -22.09 8.82 -1.47
N PRO A 372 -22.83 8.70 -2.59
CA PRO A 372 -24.16 8.13 -2.54
C PRO A 372 -24.05 6.67 -2.13
N VAL A 373 -24.89 6.27 -1.18
CA VAL A 373 -25.01 4.92 -0.66
C VAL A 373 -26.45 4.48 -0.83
N ARG A 374 -26.66 3.39 -1.56
CA ARG A 374 -27.98 2.77 -1.71
C ARG A 374 -28.20 1.78 -0.57
N VAL A 375 -29.36 1.85 0.08
CA VAL A 375 -29.78 0.89 1.10
C VAL A 375 -31.05 0.20 0.59
N THR A 376 -31.04 -1.13 0.49
CA THR A 376 -32.05 -1.88 -0.26
C THR A 376 -33.22 -2.44 0.57
N GLU A 377 -33.25 -2.23 1.89
CA GLU A 377 -34.31 -2.79 2.77
C GLU A 377 -35.07 -1.77 3.64
N PRO A 378 -36.37 -2.04 3.92
CA PRO A 378 -37.28 -1.12 4.62
C PRO A 378 -37.05 -0.97 6.14
N ASP A 379 -36.42 -1.93 6.82
CA ASP A 379 -36.22 -1.90 8.29
C ASP A 379 -34.83 -1.39 8.73
N ALA A 380 -34.04 -0.79 7.82
CA ALA A 380 -32.72 -0.24 8.11
C ALA A 380 -32.74 1.17 8.76
N ALA A 381 -33.73 1.44 9.62
CA ALA A 381 -33.97 2.79 10.17
C ALA A 381 -32.75 3.36 10.91
N ASP A 382 -32.08 2.55 11.74
CA ASP A 382 -30.90 2.97 12.49
C ASP A 382 -29.70 3.28 11.58
N LEU A 383 -29.52 2.52 10.50
CA LEU A 383 -28.45 2.76 9.52
C LEU A 383 -28.74 4.01 8.69
N VAL A 384 -29.99 4.19 8.25
CA VAL A 384 -30.43 5.40 7.56
C VAL A 384 -30.24 6.64 8.44
N ALA A 385 -30.61 6.55 9.71
CA ALA A 385 -30.38 7.61 10.69
C ALA A 385 -28.87 7.90 10.85
N ALA A 386 -28.04 6.88 10.98
CA ALA A 386 -26.59 7.03 11.07
C ALA A 386 -25.99 7.69 9.81
N ILE A 387 -26.36 7.23 8.60
CA ILE A 387 -25.90 7.81 7.32
C ILE A 387 -26.26 9.30 7.24
N ARG A 388 -27.46 9.69 7.67
CA ARG A 388 -27.89 11.09 7.68
C ARG A 388 -27.06 12.00 8.62
N THR A 389 -26.34 11.42 9.59
CA THR A 389 -25.41 12.18 10.45
C THR A 389 -24.01 12.31 9.88
N SER A 390 -23.70 11.61 8.78
CA SER A 390 -22.39 11.67 8.14
C SER A 390 -22.29 12.83 7.15
N THR A 391 -21.08 13.35 7.02
CA THR A 391 -20.72 14.36 6.01
C THR A 391 -19.99 13.76 4.81
N LEU A 392 -19.55 12.50 4.91
CA LEU A 392 -18.76 11.81 3.88
C LEU A 392 -19.63 10.89 3.00
N VAL A 393 -20.76 10.41 3.53
CA VAL A 393 -21.71 9.56 2.82
C VAL A 393 -23.13 10.09 2.95
N ARG A 394 -23.98 9.85 1.94
CA ARG A 394 -25.41 10.16 1.99
C ARG A 394 -26.22 9.02 1.37
N LEU A 395 -27.53 9.04 1.58
CA LEU A 395 -28.42 8.15 0.83
C LEU A 395 -28.45 8.56 -0.64
N ALA A 396 -28.37 7.56 -1.52
CA ALA A 396 -28.54 7.74 -2.96
C ALA A 396 -30.01 8.00 -3.31
N ASP A 397 -30.25 8.85 -4.31
CA ASP A 397 -31.60 9.01 -4.87
C ASP A 397 -32.04 7.76 -5.65
N ALA A 398 -33.34 7.58 -5.84
CA ALA A 398 -33.94 6.34 -6.39
C ALA A 398 -33.27 5.87 -7.70
N ASP A 399 -32.90 6.81 -8.57
CA ASP A 399 -32.29 6.54 -9.89
C ASP A 399 -30.81 6.96 -9.99
N GLU A 400 -30.19 7.35 -8.87
CA GLU A 400 -28.80 7.80 -8.88
C GLU A 400 -27.83 6.61 -9.08
N PRO A 401 -26.89 6.68 -10.05
CA PRO A 401 -25.86 5.66 -10.21
C PRO A 401 -24.98 5.61 -8.96
N CYS A 402 -25.01 4.47 -8.28
CA CYS A 402 -24.40 4.28 -6.97
C CYS A 402 -23.27 3.25 -7.08
N THR A 403 -22.07 3.62 -6.65
CA THR A 403 -20.92 2.69 -6.67
C THR A 403 -20.85 1.82 -5.43
N VAL A 404 -21.60 2.18 -4.37
CA VAL A 404 -21.61 1.50 -3.07
C VAL A 404 -23.04 1.24 -2.61
N GLU A 405 -23.33 0.02 -2.19
CA GLU A 405 -24.65 -0.35 -1.69
C GLU A 405 -24.56 -1.15 -0.39
N VAL A 406 -25.50 -0.94 0.51
CA VAL A 406 -25.70 -1.79 1.68
C VAL A 406 -26.90 -2.69 1.43
N ARG A 407 -26.67 -4.00 1.47
CA ARG A 407 -27.68 -5.03 1.22
C ARG A 407 -27.64 -6.08 2.32
N PRO A 408 -28.78 -6.54 2.82
CA PRO A 408 -28.84 -7.73 3.66
C PRO A 408 -28.75 -9.01 2.81
N ASP A 409 -28.18 -10.05 3.39
CA ASP A 409 -28.22 -11.41 2.84
C ASP A 409 -29.58 -12.08 3.11
N ARG A 410 -29.75 -13.31 2.63
CA ARG A 410 -30.99 -14.10 2.85
C ARG A 410 -31.31 -14.37 4.33
N ALA A 411 -30.35 -14.20 5.22
CA ALA A 411 -30.49 -14.38 6.66
C ALA A 411 -30.67 -13.05 7.42
N GLY A 412 -30.76 -11.91 6.71
CA GLY A 412 -30.93 -10.59 7.31
C GLY A 412 -29.63 -9.95 7.82
N ASN A 413 -28.45 -10.48 7.43
CA ASN A 413 -27.16 -9.93 7.80
C ASN A 413 -26.70 -8.89 6.77
N TYR A 414 -26.22 -7.73 7.22
CA TYR A 414 -25.82 -6.64 6.33
C TYR A 414 -24.42 -6.82 5.73
N GLN A 415 -24.29 -6.46 4.45
CA GLN A 415 -23.05 -6.38 3.68
C GLN A 415 -22.97 -5.06 2.93
N ILE A 416 -21.77 -4.46 2.90
CA ILE A 416 -21.43 -3.38 1.97
C ILE A 416 -20.95 -4.02 0.67
N HIS A 417 -21.49 -3.59 -0.45
CA HIS A 417 -21.15 -4.01 -1.80
C HIS A 417 -20.60 -2.81 -2.58
N ASP A 418 -19.65 -3.08 -3.47
CA ASP A 418 -19.32 -2.17 -4.55
C ASP A 418 -19.76 -2.78 -5.91
N ARG A 419 -19.34 -2.16 -7.02
CA ARG A 419 -19.57 -2.68 -8.38
C ARG A 419 -19.08 -4.12 -8.60
N THR A 420 -18.14 -4.59 -7.79
CA THR A 420 -17.47 -5.89 -7.94
C THR A 420 -18.19 -6.97 -7.11
N GLY A 421 -18.68 -6.61 -5.93
CA GLY A 421 -19.39 -7.51 -5.03
C GLY A 421 -19.23 -7.13 -3.55
N PRO A 422 -19.50 -8.06 -2.61
CA PRO A 422 -19.40 -7.77 -1.19
C PRO A 422 -17.95 -7.42 -0.78
N LEU A 423 -17.82 -6.38 0.04
CA LEU A 423 -16.56 -5.90 0.60
C LEU A 423 -16.24 -6.56 1.94
N HIS A 424 -17.18 -7.24 2.58
CA HIS A 424 -16.93 -7.99 3.82
C HIS A 424 -17.92 -9.14 3.99
N SER A 425 -17.61 -10.06 4.92
CA SER A 425 -18.53 -11.14 5.30
C SER A 425 -19.82 -10.60 5.93
N PRO A 426 -20.98 -11.27 5.79
CA PRO A 426 -22.25 -10.78 6.31
C PRO A 426 -22.20 -10.51 7.83
N ARG A 427 -22.71 -9.35 8.25
CA ARG A 427 -22.75 -8.94 9.66
C ARG A 427 -24.16 -9.05 10.24
N PRO A 428 -24.33 -9.74 11.38
CA PRO A 428 -25.62 -9.82 12.04
C PRO A 428 -26.24 -8.45 12.32
N ALA A 429 -27.54 -8.35 12.11
CA ALA A 429 -28.32 -7.22 12.61
C ALA A 429 -28.25 -7.21 14.15
N GLY A 430 -28.09 -6.02 14.74
CA GLY A 430 -27.98 -5.87 16.19
C GLY A 430 -27.38 -4.53 16.62
N PRO A 431 -27.32 -4.28 17.95
CA PRO A 431 -26.78 -3.05 18.50
C PRO A 431 -25.35 -2.77 17.99
N GLY A 432 -25.11 -1.55 17.49
CA GLY A 432 -23.81 -1.13 16.98
C GLY A 432 -23.50 -1.53 15.53
N THR A 433 -24.32 -2.34 14.85
CA THR A 433 -24.11 -2.68 13.43
C THR A 433 -24.18 -1.46 12.53
N ALA A 434 -25.15 -0.55 12.75
CA ALA A 434 -25.27 0.70 11.99
C ALA A 434 -24.02 1.59 12.09
N ALA A 435 -23.47 1.77 13.29
CA ALA A 435 -22.27 2.57 13.52
C ALA A 435 -21.04 1.97 12.81
N ARG A 436 -20.88 0.64 12.88
CA ARG A 436 -19.78 -0.07 12.19
C ARG A 436 -19.88 0.05 10.67
N LEU A 437 -21.09 -0.13 10.12
CA LEU A 437 -21.34 0.06 8.68
C LEU A 437 -21.06 1.49 8.25
N LEU A 438 -21.48 2.49 9.04
CA LEU A 438 -21.16 3.88 8.75
C LEU A 438 -19.65 4.14 8.72
N THR A 439 -18.89 3.67 9.71
CA THR A 439 -17.42 3.81 9.72
C THR A 439 -16.76 3.21 8.47
N ASP A 440 -17.22 2.05 8.02
CA ASP A 440 -16.69 1.42 6.81
C ASP A 440 -17.09 2.17 5.54
N LEU A 441 -18.31 2.71 5.47
CA LEU A 441 -18.74 3.58 4.38
C LEU A 441 -17.90 4.87 4.31
N GLU A 442 -17.55 5.46 5.46
CA GLU A 442 -16.66 6.63 5.55
C GLU A 442 -15.23 6.32 5.11
N ARG A 443 -14.71 5.11 5.43
CA ARG A 443 -13.42 4.62 4.90
C ARG A 443 -13.45 4.52 3.37
N VAL A 444 -14.52 3.97 2.80
CA VAL A 444 -14.70 3.87 1.34
C VAL A 444 -14.78 5.26 0.72
N ALA A 445 -15.49 6.20 1.34
CA ALA A 445 -15.58 7.57 0.87
C ALA A 445 -14.20 8.27 0.84
N ARG A 446 -13.39 8.16 1.90
CA ARG A 446 -12.03 8.72 1.94
C ARG A 446 -11.12 8.12 0.88
N ALA A 447 -11.11 6.80 0.75
CA ALA A 447 -10.31 6.12 -0.27
C ALA A 447 -10.76 6.46 -1.70
N THR A 448 -12.05 6.73 -1.91
CA THR A 448 -12.59 7.18 -3.20
C THR A 448 -12.17 8.62 -3.49
N GLY A 449 -12.25 9.51 -2.49
CA GLY A 449 -11.80 10.89 -2.58
C GLY A 449 -10.31 11.01 -2.90
N LEU A 450 -9.47 10.19 -2.24
CA LEU A 450 -8.02 10.20 -2.49
C LEU A 450 -7.67 9.71 -3.91
N ARG A 451 -8.38 8.70 -4.44
CA ARG A 451 -8.21 8.26 -5.84
C ARG A 451 -8.65 9.31 -6.86
N ALA A 452 -9.59 10.17 -6.48
CA ALA A 452 -10.09 11.26 -7.32
C ALA A 452 -9.28 12.57 -7.17
N LEU A 453 -8.20 12.56 -6.37
CA LEU A 453 -7.40 13.76 -6.12
C LEU A 453 -6.72 14.21 -7.41
N GLY A 454 -7.01 15.44 -7.84
CA GLY A 454 -6.39 16.09 -8.99
C GLY A 454 -5.33 17.11 -8.58
N GLU A 455 -4.43 17.43 -9.51
CA GLU A 455 -3.45 18.52 -9.33
C GLU A 455 -4.11 19.89 -9.53
N ASP A 456 -3.82 20.86 -8.66
CA ASP A 456 -4.10 22.28 -8.93
C ASP A 456 -2.98 22.87 -9.79
N PRO A 457 -3.25 23.34 -11.02
CA PRO A 457 -2.23 23.89 -11.91
C PRO A 457 -1.44 25.07 -11.34
N ARG A 458 -1.96 25.80 -10.33
CA ARG A 458 -1.25 26.92 -9.71
C ARG A 458 -0.15 26.50 -8.76
N CYS A 459 -0.25 25.30 -8.19
CA CYS A 459 0.70 24.75 -7.24
C CYS A 459 1.49 23.58 -7.84
N ALA A 460 1.53 23.46 -9.18
CA ALA A 460 2.18 22.36 -9.86
C ALA A 460 3.70 22.34 -9.59
N LEU A 461 4.23 21.15 -9.32
CA LEU A 461 5.65 20.89 -9.25
C LEU A 461 6.20 20.59 -10.64
N ASP A 462 7.06 21.47 -11.15
CA ASP A 462 7.64 21.36 -12.49
C ASP A 462 8.79 20.34 -12.56
N THR A 463 9.27 19.83 -11.42
CA THR A 463 10.38 18.88 -11.36
C THR A 463 10.00 17.57 -12.09
N PRO A 464 10.74 17.16 -13.14
CA PRO A 464 10.43 15.93 -13.86
C PRO A 464 10.74 14.70 -13.00
N LEU A 465 9.71 13.92 -12.71
CA LEU A 465 9.80 12.67 -11.96
C LEU A 465 9.43 11.49 -12.85
N THR A 466 10.27 10.45 -12.82
CA THR A 466 9.94 9.15 -13.39
C THR A 466 9.28 8.30 -12.30
N PHE A 467 8.12 7.73 -12.61
CA PHE A 467 7.38 6.85 -11.71
C PHE A 467 7.03 5.55 -12.44
N GLU A 468 7.78 4.51 -12.11
CA GLU A 468 7.72 3.20 -12.79
C GLU A 468 7.46 2.10 -11.77
N TRP A 469 6.93 0.98 -12.25
CA TRP A 469 6.71 -0.18 -11.41
C TRP A 469 6.71 -1.47 -12.23
N GLY A 470 6.72 -2.59 -11.53
CA GLY A 470 6.62 -3.90 -12.14
C GLY A 470 6.66 -5.01 -11.12
N ARG A 471 6.77 -6.25 -11.61
CA ARG A 471 6.97 -7.43 -10.77
C ARG A 471 8.45 -7.67 -10.51
N VAL A 472 8.71 -8.36 -9.40
CA VAL A 472 10.00 -8.95 -9.10
C VAL A 472 9.88 -10.45 -9.31
N VAL A 473 10.70 -11.00 -10.20
CA VAL A 473 10.77 -12.44 -10.49
C VAL A 473 12.22 -12.87 -10.34
N ASP A 474 12.50 -13.74 -9.37
CA ASP A 474 13.86 -14.21 -9.06
C ASP A 474 14.88 -13.07 -8.86
N GLY A 475 14.45 -11.99 -8.21
CA GLY A 475 15.25 -10.78 -7.99
C GLY A 475 15.37 -9.85 -9.20
N VAL A 476 14.74 -10.19 -10.33
CA VAL A 476 14.79 -9.42 -11.59
C VAL A 476 13.52 -8.60 -11.77
N GLU A 477 13.70 -7.37 -12.26
CA GLU A 477 12.60 -6.48 -12.61
C GLU A 477 11.90 -6.90 -13.89
N VAL A 478 10.58 -7.04 -13.80
CA VAL A 478 9.69 -7.25 -14.94
C VAL A 478 8.73 -6.04 -15.01
N PRO A 479 9.08 -5.00 -15.80
CA PRO A 479 8.30 -3.77 -15.87
C PRO A 479 6.86 -3.99 -16.29
N MET A 480 5.96 -3.16 -15.76
CA MET A 480 4.52 -3.19 -16.05
C MET A 480 4.01 -1.81 -16.46
N ARG A 481 2.87 -1.76 -17.15
CA ARG A 481 2.24 -0.48 -17.53
C ARG A 481 1.63 0.19 -16.30
N SER A 482 1.59 1.53 -16.27
CA SER A 482 1.04 2.28 -15.14
C SER A 482 -0.46 2.12 -14.94
N ALA A 483 -1.20 1.57 -15.92
CA ALA A 483 -2.64 1.32 -15.82
C ALA A 483 -3.04 0.04 -16.56
N GLY A 484 -4.09 -0.62 -16.07
CA GLY A 484 -4.74 -1.76 -16.75
C GLY A 484 -4.05 -3.10 -16.55
N GLU A 485 -3.12 -3.18 -15.61
CA GLU A 485 -2.37 -4.40 -15.29
C GLU A 485 -3.08 -5.26 -14.25
N VAL A 486 -2.71 -6.55 -14.21
CA VAL A 486 -3.22 -7.51 -13.23
C VAL A 486 -2.07 -8.11 -12.42
N VAL A 487 -2.18 -7.95 -11.11
CA VAL A 487 -1.31 -8.54 -10.11
C VAL A 487 -2.09 -9.60 -9.33
N HIS A 488 -1.43 -10.68 -8.95
CA HIS A 488 -2.07 -11.82 -8.29
C HIS A 488 -1.66 -11.90 -6.83
N ASP A 489 -2.49 -12.54 -6.02
CA ASP A 489 -2.17 -12.82 -4.63
C ASP A 489 -0.80 -13.53 -4.52
N GLY A 490 0.08 -12.95 -3.68
CA GLY A 490 1.44 -13.43 -3.46
C GLY A 490 2.50 -12.90 -4.43
N ASP A 491 2.14 -12.18 -5.50
CA ASP A 491 3.14 -11.53 -6.37
C ASP A 491 3.99 -10.52 -5.58
N GLN A 492 5.26 -10.39 -5.96
CA GLN A 492 6.15 -9.35 -5.48
C GLN A 492 6.23 -8.22 -6.49
N VAL A 493 6.07 -6.98 -6.04
CA VAL A 493 6.12 -5.78 -6.90
C VAL A 493 7.21 -4.81 -6.45
N TYR A 494 7.74 -4.03 -7.37
CA TYR A 494 8.64 -2.91 -7.07
C TYR A 494 8.04 -1.61 -7.58
N VAL A 495 8.41 -0.51 -6.95
CA VAL A 495 8.07 0.85 -7.39
C VAL A 495 9.34 1.68 -7.42
N ARG A 496 9.64 2.31 -8.55
CA ARG A 496 10.79 3.18 -8.75
C ARG A 496 10.33 4.62 -8.89
N VAL A 497 10.95 5.49 -8.11
CA VAL A 497 10.85 6.94 -8.28
C VAL A 497 12.23 7.50 -8.59
N ARG A 498 12.37 8.27 -9.67
CA ARG A 498 13.62 8.97 -10.00
C ARG A 498 13.37 10.46 -10.17
N ASN A 499 14.24 11.25 -9.55
CA ASN A 499 14.27 12.69 -9.74
C ASN A 499 15.16 13.04 -10.94
N GLY A 500 14.52 13.37 -12.06
CA GLY A 500 15.21 13.82 -13.28
C GLY A 500 15.45 15.33 -13.34
N GLY A 501 15.02 16.08 -12.31
CA GLY A 501 15.14 17.52 -12.24
C GLY A 501 16.42 18.00 -11.58
N THR A 502 16.46 19.32 -11.32
CA THR A 502 17.61 20.01 -10.69
C THR A 502 17.37 20.39 -9.23
N GLU A 503 16.15 20.22 -8.74
CA GLU A 503 15.75 20.56 -7.37
C GLU A 503 15.52 19.30 -6.55
N THR A 504 15.75 19.37 -5.24
CA THR A 504 15.39 18.29 -4.32
C THR A 504 13.87 18.28 -4.13
N VAL A 505 13.27 17.09 -4.14
CA VAL A 505 11.84 16.89 -3.85
C VAL A 505 11.67 15.97 -2.64
N TYR A 506 10.49 15.99 -2.03
CA TYR A 506 10.09 15.07 -0.98
C TYR A 506 8.98 14.19 -1.53
N VAL A 507 9.12 12.88 -1.42
CA VAL A 507 8.23 11.91 -2.08
C VAL A 507 7.57 11.01 -1.05
N SER A 508 6.25 10.86 -1.17
CA SER A 508 5.45 9.91 -0.41
C SER A 508 4.75 8.95 -1.35
N LEU A 509 4.78 7.65 -1.00
CA LEU A 509 4.10 6.58 -1.75
C LEU A 509 2.99 6.00 -0.89
N LEU A 510 1.74 6.14 -1.34
CA LEU A 510 0.56 5.64 -0.65
C LEU A 510 -0.05 4.48 -1.45
N ASP A 511 -0.24 3.34 -0.80
CA ASP A 511 -1.07 2.26 -1.32
C ASP A 511 -2.53 2.46 -0.88
N ILE A 512 -3.46 2.40 -1.82
CA ILE A 512 -4.91 2.46 -1.59
C ILE A 512 -5.49 1.08 -1.96
N GLY A 513 -5.40 0.17 -1.00
CA GLY A 513 -5.71 -1.24 -1.15
C GLY A 513 -7.17 -1.56 -1.48
N VAL A 514 -7.41 -2.79 -1.92
CA VAL A 514 -8.76 -3.31 -2.28
C VAL A 514 -9.79 -3.28 -1.15
N SER A 515 -9.34 -3.13 0.09
CA SER A 515 -10.18 -3.03 1.30
C SER A 515 -10.51 -1.58 1.71
N ALA A 516 -10.19 -0.61 0.84
CA ALA A 516 -10.12 0.82 1.16
C ALA A 516 -9.08 1.16 2.23
N ARG A 517 -8.18 0.25 2.61
CA ARG A 517 -7.02 0.56 3.45
C ARG A 517 -6.13 1.56 2.72
N ILE A 518 -5.61 2.55 3.44
CA ILE A 518 -4.60 3.47 2.92
C ILE A 518 -3.34 3.24 3.74
N GLU A 519 -2.25 2.83 3.10
CA GLU A 519 -0.97 2.52 3.74
C GLU A 519 0.13 3.39 3.15
N ASN A 520 0.95 4.04 4.00
CA ASN A 520 2.12 4.78 3.51
C ASN A 520 3.29 3.79 3.35
N LEU A 521 3.62 3.44 2.11
CA LEU A 521 4.74 2.55 1.77
C LEU A 521 6.10 3.15 2.15
N THR A 522 6.13 4.46 2.39
CA THR A 522 7.30 5.25 2.79
C THR A 522 7.17 5.79 4.22
N ASN A 523 6.48 5.07 5.12
CA ASN A 523 6.23 5.52 6.49
C ASN A 523 7.48 5.62 7.40
N PHE A 524 8.67 5.26 6.90
CA PHE A 524 9.95 5.63 7.53
C PHE A 524 10.30 7.12 7.35
N ALA A 525 9.62 7.81 6.43
CA ALA A 525 9.70 9.25 6.19
C ALA A 525 8.28 9.79 5.98
N PRO A 526 7.47 9.93 7.06
CA PRO A 526 6.07 10.33 6.96
C PRO A 526 5.88 11.73 6.35
N SER A 527 6.87 12.64 6.43
CA SER A 527 6.87 13.91 5.69
C SER A 527 7.37 13.82 4.24
N GLY A 528 7.47 12.62 3.68
CA GLY A 528 8.07 12.35 2.38
C GLY A 528 9.58 12.20 2.46
N PHE A 529 10.13 11.16 1.84
CA PHE A 529 11.57 10.95 1.80
C PHE A 529 12.22 11.94 0.83
N ARG A 530 13.35 12.49 1.23
CA ARG A 530 14.12 13.45 0.42
C ARG A 530 14.75 12.74 -0.78
N LEU A 531 14.47 13.21 -1.99
CA LEU A 531 15.00 12.69 -3.23
C LEU A 531 15.76 13.78 -3.99
N GLU A 532 17.08 13.73 -3.92
CA GLU A 532 17.99 14.70 -4.55
C GLU A 532 18.01 14.57 -6.09
N PRO A 533 18.43 15.64 -6.80
CA PRO A 533 18.63 15.61 -8.25
C PRO A 533 19.46 14.41 -8.73
N GLY A 534 18.95 13.69 -9.72
CA GLY A 534 19.62 12.52 -10.30
C GLY A 534 19.60 11.26 -9.44
N LYS A 535 19.02 11.30 -8.23
CA LYS A 535 18.85 10.12 -7.37
C LYS A 535 17.54 9.40 -7.67
N GLU A 536 17.51 8.12 -7.30
CA GLU A 536 16.33 7.28 -7.37
C GLU A 536 16.08 6.56 -6.04
N TYR A 537 14.83 6.20 -5.80
CA TYR A 537 14.41 5.34 -4.72
C TYR A 537 13.62 4.17 -5.29
N LEU A 538 13.96 2.96 -4.83
CA LEU A 538 13.38 1.72 -5.30
C LEU A 538 12.75 0.96 -4.13
N VAL A 539 11.43 0.93 -4.10
CA VAL A 539 10.67 0.18 -3.10
C VAL A 539 10.91 -1.31 -3.28
N GLY A 540 11.21 -2.00 -2.17
CA GLY A 540 11.47 -3.44 -2.16
C GLY A 540 12.93 -3.83 -2.46
N TYR A 541 13.82 -2.86 -2.68
CA TYR A 541 15.26 -3.10 -2.79
C TYR A 541 15.91 -3.04 -1.40
N ASP A 542 16.60 -4.12 -1.03
CA ASP A 542 17.44 -4.13 0.16
C ASP A 542 18.87 -3.77 -0.23
N ALA A 543 19.21 -2.50 -0.06
CA ALA A 543 20.53 -1.97 -0.40
C ALA A 543 21.68 -2.53 0.46
N LEU A 544 21.39 -3.24 1.55
CA LEU A 544 22.39 -3.89 2.39
C LEU A 544 22.69 -5.33 1.93
N SER A 545 21.72 -6.04 1.37
CA SER A 545 21.96 -7.34 0.71
C SER A 545 22.22 -7.21 -0.79
N GLY A 546 21.90 -6.07 -1.41
CA GLY A 546 22.00 -5.86 -2.85
C GLY A 546 20.92 -6.59 -3.66
N VAL A 547 19.88 -7.09 -2.98
CA VAL A 547 18.82 -7.91 -3.57
C VAL A 547 17.53 -7.12 -3.68
N LEU A 548 16.90 -7.17 -4.86
CA LEU A 548 15.54 -6.71 -5.05
C LEU A 548 14.56 -7.81 -4.64
N ARG A 549 13.88 -7.64 -3.50
CA ARG A 549 12.86 -8.60 -3.02
C ARG A 549 11.45 -8.20 -3.43
N GLY A 550 11.22 -6.91 -3.69
CA GLY A 550 9.88 -6.38 -3.91
C GLY A 550 9.03 -6.39 -2.64
N VAL A 551 7.83 -5.81 -2.76
CA VAL A 551 6.77 -5.83 -1.76
C VAL A 551 5.78 -6.90 -2.16
N ARG A 552 5.52 -7.86 -1.27
CA ARG A 552 4.55 -8.91 -1.53
C ARG A 552 3.13 -8.37 -1.36
N LEU A 553 2.34 -8.41 -2.43
CA LEU A 553 0.91 -8.11 -2.36
C LEU A 553 0.15 -9.34 -1.87
N ASN A 554 -0.81 -9.14 -0.98
CA ASN A 554 -1.67 -10.22 -0.51
C ASN A 554 -3.13 -9.79 -0.55
N TRP A 555 -4.02 -10.73 -0.86
CA TRP A 555 -5.45 -10.51 -0.75
C TRP A 555 -5.85 -10.33 0.72
N PRO A 556 -6.49 -9.21 1.10
CA PRO A 556 -6.81 -8.97 2.51
C PRO A 556 -7.84 -9.98 3.04
N ALA A 557 -7.55 -10.61 4.18
CA ALA A 557 -8.39 -11.64 4.78
C ALA A 557 -9.84 -11.18 5.11
N GLY A 558 -10.07 -9.87 5.25
CA GLY A 558 -11.39 -9.29 5.53
C GLY A 558 -12.28 -9.10 4.30
N ILE A 559 -11.72 -9.20 3.09
CA ILE A 559 -12.44 -8.97 1.82
C ILE A 559 -12.84 -10.31 1.23
N VAL A 560 -14.12 -10.47 0.90
CA VAL A 560 -14.62 -11.68 0.23
C VAL A 560 -13.89 -11.82 -1.12
N PRO A 561 -13.18 -12.95 -1.37
CA PRO A 561 -12.40 -13.15 -2.58
C PRO A 561 -13.33 -13.42 -3.77
N ALA A 562 -13.93 -12.35 -4.28
CA ALA A 562 -15.00 -12.45 -5.26
C ALA A 562 -14.54 -12.23 -6.72
N ALA A 563 -13.72 -11.21 -6.96
CA ALA A 563 -13.12 -10.95 -8.26
C ALA A 563 -11.94 -10.00 -8.08
N GLY A 564 -11.14 -9.80 -9.12
CA GLY A 564 -10.09 -8.80 -9.10
C GLY A 564 -10.65 -7.42 -8.77
N ARG A 565 -10.01 -6.71 -7.85
CA ARG A 565 -10.44 -5.38 -7.37
C ARG A 565 -9.35 -4.36 -7.67
N PRO A 566 -9.72 -3.10 -7.98
CA PRO A 566 -8.75 -2.05 -8.25
C PRO A 566 -7.96 -1.70 -6.98
N GLU A 567 -6.65 -1.55 -7.14
CA GLU A 567 -5.70 -1.05 -6.16
C GLU A 567 -4.88 0.06 -6.82
N THR A 568 -4.55 1.10 -6.06
CA THR A 568 -3.89 2.30 -6.57
C THR A 568 -2.68 2.62 -5.71
N VAL A 569 -1.50 2.76 -6.32
CA VAL A 569 -0.35 3.39 -5.67
C VAL A 569 -0.28 4.85 -6.12
N LEU A 570 -0.45 5.77 -5.17
CA LEU A 570 -0.38 7.21 -5.36
C LEU A 570 0.99 7.73 -4.92
N LEU A 571 1.69 8.38 -5.83
CA LEU A 571 2.86 9.20 -5.54
C LEU A 571 2.44 10.64 -5.29
N ILE A 572 2.88 11.19 -4.17
CA ILE A 572 2.79 12.62 -3.85
C ILE A 572 4.22 13.14 -3.75
N ALA A 573 4.61 14.03 -4.67
CA ALA A 573 5.91 14.70 -4.63
C ALA A 573 5.76 16.18 -4.34
N THR A 574 6.64 16.74 -3.50
CA THR A 574 6.49 18.08 -2.96
C THR A 574 7.83 18.83 -2.92
N SER A 575 7.81 20.16 -3.06
CA SER A 575 9.02 21.00 -2.99
C SER A 575 9.59 21.16 -1.58
N GLN A 576 8.82 20.80 -0.56
CA GLN A 576 9.19 20.84 0.87
C GLN A 576 8.63 19.59 1.58
N PRO A 577 9.15 19.17 2.75
CA PRO A 577 8.62 18.02 3.47
C PRO A 577 7.14 18.24 3.84
N GLN A 578 6.28 17.24 3.61
CA GLN A 578 4.84 17.29 3.89
C GLN A 578 4.35 15.99 4.54
N ASP A 579 3.83 16.08 5.77
CA ASP A 579 3.33 14.92 6.52
C ASP A 579 2.06 14.34 5.86
N VAL A 580 2.16 13.11 5.35
CA VAL A 580 1.01 12.36 4.79
C VAL A 580 0.44 11.34 5.78
N GLY A 581 0.97 11.28 7.00
CA GLY A 581 0.69 10.23 7.98
C GLY A 581 -0.78 10.11 8.36
N LEU A 582 -1.54 11.21 8.28
CA LEU A 582 -2.97 11.23 8.57
C LEU A 582 -3.83 10.52 7.53
N LEU A 583 -3.37 10.40 6.29
CA LEU A 583 -4.09 9.69 5.23
C LEU A 583 -4.19 8.19 5.49
N GLN A 584 -3.28 7.64 6.30
CA GLN A 584 -3.23 6.20 6.57
C GLN A 584 -4.48 5.77 7.34
N GLN A 585 -5.25 4.82 6.81
CA GLN A 585 -6.42 4.29 7.50
C GLN A 585 -6.45 2.76 7.39
N ASP A 586 -7.08 2.13 8.37
CA ASP A 586 -7.44 0.73 8.28
C ASP A 586 -8.48 0.46 7.18
N GLY A 587 -8.41 -0.73 6.59
CA GLY A 587 -9.46 -1.23 5.71
C GLY A 587 -10.69 -1.72 6.46
N ILE A 588 -11.70 -2.14 5.71
CA ILE A 588 -12.93 -2.75 6.25
C ILE A 588 -12.59 -4.06 7.01
N ARG A 589 -13.06 -4.22 8.25
CA ARG A 589 -12.71 -5.32 9.18
C ARG A 589 -13.85 -6.33 9.41
N THR A 590 -13.56 -7.54 9.92
CA THR A 590 -14.54 -8.62 10.16
C THR A 590 -15.05 -8.78 11.60
N ALA A 591 -14.46 -8.18 12.65
CA ALA A 591 -15.00 -8.23 14.04
C ALA A 591 -14.47 -7.13 15.01
N ASP A 592 -15.10 -7.07 16.20
CA ASP A 592 -15.32 -5.97 17.17
C ASP A 592 -14.16 -5.13 17.75
N ARG A 593 -14.42 -3.81 17.84
CA ARG A 593 -14.18 -2.95 19.03
C ARG A 593 -14.97 -1.65 18.89
N ALA A 594 -15.70 -1.27 19.94
CA ALA A 594 -16.50 -0.03 19.99
C ALA A 594 -15.63 1.17 20.44
N GLU A 595 -15.81 2.32 19.80
CA GLU A 595 -15.04 3.56 20.02
C GLU A 595 -15.90 4.67 20.67
N VAL A 596 -15.29 5.47 21.55
CA VAL A 596 -15.89 6.64 22.21
C VAL A 596 -15.05 7.89 21.88
N ARG A 597 -15.73 8.96 21.46
CA ARG A 597 -15.21 10.21 20.86
C ARG A 597 -14.82 11.29 21.88
N ARG A 598 -13.79 12.11 21.55
CA ARG A 598 -13.68 13.59 21.73
C ARG A 598 -12.23 14.07 21.53
N ARG A 599 -11.97 15.12 20.72
CA ARG A 599 -10.84 16.08 20.93
C ARG A 599 -10.74 17.32 20.00
N VAL A 600 -9.78 18.17 20.42
CA VAL A 600 -9.43 19.60 20.20
C VAL A 600 -8.34 19.83 19.12
N PRO A 601 -8.20 21.00 18.44
CA PRO A 601 -7.19 21.28 17.38
C PRO A 601 -6.21 22.47 17.63
N ARG A 602 -5.31 22.75 16.65
CA ARG A 602 -4.02 23.48 16.75
C ARG A 602 -3.61 24.31 15.48
N ARG A 603 -2.75 25.36 15.65
CA ARG A 603 -2.15 26.33 14.66
C ARG A 603 -0.84 25.87 13.97
N ASP A 604 -0.48 26.37 12.77
CA ASP A 604 0.83 26.25 12.04
C ASP A 604 1.22 24.94 11.27
N GLN A 605 0.89 24.83 9.97
CA GLN A 605 1.29 23.81 8.95
C GLN A 605 1.41 24.47 7.53
N SER A 606 1.72 23.75 6.45
CA SER A 606 1.67 24.25 5.06
C SER A 606 0.26 24.11 4.40
N PRO A 607 0.00 24.61 3.16
CA PRO A 607 -1.23 24.34 2.38
C PRO A 607 -1.47 22.86 2.00
N LEU A 608 -0.42 22.08 1.70
CA LEU A 608 -0.56 20.67 1.30
C LEU A 608 -0.67 19.76 2.54
N GLU A 609 0.15 19.98 3.57
CA GLU A 609 -0.04 19.36 4.90
C GLU A 609 -1.48 19.55 5.40
N ARG A 610 -2.10 20.71 5.15
CA ARG A 610 -3.52 20.92 5.43
C ARG A 610 -4.45 20.02 4.62
N ALA A 611 -4.23 19.85 3.33
CA ALA A 611 -5.05 18.99 2.46
C ALA A 611 -4.92 17.49 2.82
N LEU A 612 -3.71 17.07 3.21
CA LEU A 612 -3.39 15.71 3.64
C LEU A 612 -3.98 15.40 5.03
N ASP A 613 -3.88 16.33 5.98
CA ASP A 613 -4.56 16.25 7.28
C ASP A 613 -6.08 16.06 7.08
N GLN A 614 -6.64 16.85 6.18
CA GLN A 614 -8.06 17.00 5.89
C GLN A 614 -8.73 15.77 5.27
N LEU A 615 -8.08 15.14 4.28
CA LEU A 615 -8.49 13.86 3.69
C LEU A 615 -8.39 12.69 4.69
N GLY A 616 -7.37 12.73 5.55
CA GLY A 616 -7.04 11.63 6.45
C GLY A 616 -7.97 11.48 7.64
N SER A 617 -8.61 12.59 8.03
CA SER A 617 -9.33 12.57 9.29
C SER A 617 -10.56 13.49 9.39
N GLY A 618 -10.92 14.25 8.33
CA GLY A 618 -12.20 14.98 8.21
C GLY A 618 -12.29 16.45 8.66
N GLY A 619 -11.21 17.25 8.67
CA GLY A 619 -11.35 18.67 9.04
C GLY A 619 -10.13 19.56 8.89
N MET A 620 -10.19 20.78 9.44
CA MET A 620 -9.33 21.88 8.97
C MET A 620 -8.73 22.77 10.06
N ARG A 621 -7.73 23.56 9.64
CA ARG A 621 -6.72 24.25 10.42
C ARG A 621 -6.71 25.78 10.28
N GLU A 622 -6.46 26.51 11.36
CA GLU A 622 -6.23 27.97 11.39
C GLU A 622 -5.04 28.46 10.53
N MET A 623 -5.12 29.71 10.06
CA MET A 623 -4.00 30.48 9.52
C MET A 623 -3.12 31.10 10.64
N SER A 624 -1.85 31.28 10.32
CA SER A 624 -1.01 32.39 10.78
C SER A 624 -0.34 33.03 9.54
N ASN A 625 -0.01 34.31 9.65
CA ASN A 625 0.26 35.28 8.57
C ASN A 625 1.52 35.01 7.71
N ASP A 626 1.40 35.46 6.46
CA ASP A 626 2.37 35.87 5.43
C ASP A 626 3.88 35.52 5.58
N PHE A 627 4.44 35.09 4.44
CA PHE A 627 5.84 34.72 4.13
C PHE A 627 6.23 33.22 4.14
N ALA A 628 5.29 32.28 4.14
CA ALA A 628 5.63 30.88 3.85
C ALA A 628 5.78 30.66 2.32
N PRO A 629 6.87 30.04 1.82
CA PRO A 629 7.01 29.72 0.40
C PRO A 629 5.86 28.82 -0.06
N GLU A 630 5.34 29.08 -1.26
CA GLU A 630 4.30 28.26 -1.89
C GLU A 630 4.83 26.84 -2.13
N VAL A 631 4.28 25.85 -1.42
CA VAL A 631 4.65 24.43 -1.60
C VAL A 631 4.08 23.97 -2.93
N ARG A 632 4.96 23.54 -3.83
CA ARG A 632 4.59 22.95 -5.12
C ARG A 632 4.47 21.45 -5.00
N TYR A 633 3.53 20.83 -5.70
CA TYR A 633 3.33 19.38 -5.67
C TYR A 633 2.94 18.77 -7.01
N ALA A 634 3.21 17.46 -7.14
CA ALA A 634 2.78 16.62 -8.25
C ALA A 634 2.18 15.31 -7.72
N LEU A 635 1.17 14.80 -8.42
CA LEU A 635 0.47 13.56 -8.16
C LEU A 635 0.63 12.61 -9.35
N ARG A 636 1.03 11.37 -9.10
CA ARG A 636 1.08 10.32 -10.13
C ARG A 636 0.45 9.05 -9.58
N THR A 637 -0.34 8.35 -10.40
CA THR A 637 -0.97 7.09 -10.00
C THR A 637 -0.43 5.92 -10.80
N ILE A 638 -0.38 4.77 -10.14
CA ILE A 638 -0.31 3.45 -10.74
C ILE A 638 -1.61 2.74 -10.36
N ASP A 639 -2.37 2.31 -11.36
CA ASP A 639 -3.66 1.66 -11.17
C ASP A 639 -3.63 0.24 -11.73
N PHE A 640 -3.89 -0.75 -10.86
CA PHE A 640 -3.91 -2.16 -11.25
C PHE A 640 -5.05 -2.91 -10.59
N SER A 641 -5.33 -4.11 -11.09
CA SER A 641 -6.26 -5.04 -10.45
C SER A 641 -5.48 -6.06 -9.65
N LEU A 642 -5.76 -6.15 -8.35
CA LEU A 642 -5.30 -7.26 -7.53
C LEU A 642 -6.31 -8.40 -7.68
N SER A 643 -5.85 -9.59 -8.08
CA SER A 643 -6.66 -10.81 -8.14
C SER A 643 -6.55 -11.60 -6.83
N PRO A 644 -7.66 -12.15 -6.29
CA PRO A 644 -7.63 -13.01 -5.10
C PRO A 644 -6.97 -14.38 -5.35
N THR A 645 -6.67 -14.72 -6.60
CA THR A 645 -6.07 -16.01 -6.96
C THR A 645 -4.57 -15.89 -7.12
N ALA A 646 -3.87 -16.99 -6.85
CA ALA A 646 -2.46 -17.13 -7.22
C ALA A 646 -2.26 -16.94 -8.73
N ARG A 647 -1.06 -16.47 -9.11
CA ARG A 647 -0.71 -16.29 -10.52
C ARG A 647 -0.79 -17.64 -11.25
N PRO A 648 -1.52 -17.74 -12.36
CA PRO A 648 -1.57 -18.97 -13.11
C PRO A 648 -0.17 -19.29 -13.68
N PRO A 649 0.18 -20.58 -13.79
CA PRO A 649 1.46 -20.97 -14.35
C PRO A 649 1.61 -20.42 -15.77
N ALA A 650 2.83 -20.03 -16.13
CA ALA A 650 3.11 -19.66 -17.51
C ALA A 650 2.78 -20.85 -18.44
N GLU A 651 2.15 -20.57 -19.59
CA GLU A 651 2.01 -21.59 -20.62
C GLU A 651 3.41 -21.92 -21.16
N SER A 652 3.76 -23.20 -21.09
CA SER A 652 5.04 -23.77 -21.54
C SER A 652 5.15 -23.79 -23.07
N VAL A 653 4.01 -23.85 -23.76
CA VAL A 653 3.94 -23.77 -25.22
C VAL A 653 3.98 -22.33 -25.70
N ARG A 654 4.81 -22.06 -26.72
CA ARG A 654 4.69 -20.83 -27.51
C ARG A 654 3.80 -21.09 -28.71
N PHE A 655 2.74 -20.31 -28.84
CA PHE A 655 1.88 -20.33 -30.02
C PHE A 655 2.43 -19.41 -31.11
N LEU A 656 2.35 -19.85 -32.36
CA LEU A 656 2.79 -19.07 -33.51
C LEU A 656 1.93 -17.82 -33.73
N ILE A 657 0.65 -17.91 -33.39
CA ILE A 657 -0.28 -16.80 -33.33
C ILE A 657 -0.97 -16.86 -31.96
N ASP A 658 -0.82 -15.81 -31.17
CA ASP A 658 -1.49 -15.62 -29.88
C ASP A 658 -2.29 -14.33 -29.93
N GLU A 659 -3.60 -14.46 -30.11
CA GLU A 659 -4.56 -13.34 -30.21
C GLU A 659 -5.37 -13.17 -28.92
N ARG A 660 -4.90 -13.72 -27.80
CA ARG A 660 -5.61 -13.55 -26.53
C ARG A 660 -5.76 -12.06 -26.18
N PRO A 661 -6.94 -11.65 -25.69
CA PRO A 661 -7.15 -10.30 -25.19
C PRO A 661 -6.26 -10.06 -23.96
N ASP A 662 -6.05 -8.78 -23.66
CA ASP A 662 -5.38 -8.37 -22.43
C ASP A 662 -6.05 -9.03 -21.21
N ARG A 663 -5.26 -9.64 -20.32
CA ARG A 663 -5.76 -10.42 -19.16
C ARG A 663 -6.66 -9.59 -18.24
N SER A 664 -6.44 -8.27 -18.18
CA SER A 664 -7.32 -7.35 -17.46
C SER A 664 -8.76 -7.38 -17.98
N ARG A 665 -8.97 -7.49 -19.30
CA ARG A 665 -10.31 -7.58 -19.92
C ARG A 665 -11.02 -8.88 -19.57
N MET A 666 -10.26 -9.97 -19.39
CA MET A 666 -10.80 -11.27 -18.99
C MET A 666 -11.30 -11.28 -17.53
N LEU A 667 -10.64 -10.55 -16.62
CA LEU A 667 -10.96 -10.56 -15.18
C LEU A 667 -12.06 -9.58 -14.76
N PHE A 668 -12.20 -8.43 -15.44
CA PHE A 668 -13.11 -7.36 -15.01
C PHE A 668 -14.58 -7.50 -15.46
N ARG A 669 -14.90 -8.40 -16.40
CA ARG A 669 -16.26 -8.47 -16.98
C ARG A 669 -16.83 -9.87 -17.22
N ALA A 670 -16.26 -10.92 -16.62
CA ALA A 670 -16.87 -12.25 -16.59
C ALA A 670 -18.19 -12.32 -15.77
N ARG A 671 -18.88 -11.19 -15.53
CA ARG A 671 -20.22 -11.15 -14.96
C ARG A 671 -21.13 -10.39 -15.91
N GLY A 672 -21.99 -11.14 -16.61
CA GLY A 672 -23.20 -10.58 -17.24
C GLY A 672 -23.35 -10.77 -18.75
N GLY A 673 -22.46 -11.48 -19.44
CA GLY A 673 -22.75 -11.93 -20.79
C GLY A 673 -23.84 -13.01 -20.77
N ALA A 674 -24.86 -12.89 -21.62
CA ALA A 674 -25.84 -13.97 -21.76
C ALA A 674 -25.11 -15.24 -22.24
N ALA A 675 -25.32 -16.36 -21.55
CA ALA A 675 -24.81 -17.63 -22.03
C ALA A 675 -25.51 -17.98 -23.35
N SER A 676 -24.73 -18.38 -24.35
CA SER A 676 -25.23 -18.71 -25.69
C SER A 676 -24.77 -20.10 -26.08
N THR A 677 -25.63 -20.87 -26.75
CA THR A 677 -25.19 -22.12 -27.37
C THR A 677 -24.45 -21.78 -28.66
N VAL A 678 -23.23 -22.29 -28.78
CA VAL A 678 -22.35 -21.97 -29.91
C VAL A 678 -21.71 -23.24 -30.48
N ALA A 679 -21.36 -23.17 -31.75
CA ALA A 679 -20.52 -24.14 -32.44
C ALA A 679 -19.23 -23.47 -32.92
N VAL A 680 -18.06 -24.05 -32.59
CA VAL A 680 -16.76 -23.61 -33.10
C VAL A 680 -16.30 -24.62 -34.15
N ARG A 681 -16.02 -24.15 -35.36
CA ARG A 681 -15.61 -24.99 -36.50
C ARG A 681 -14.30 -24.51 -37.10
N LEU A 682 -13.35 -25.43 -37.31
CA LEU A 682 -12.17 -25.16 -38.11
C LEU A 682 -12.53 -25.35 -39.59
N ASP A 683 -12.55 -24.26 -40.36
CA ASP A 683 -13.04 -24.27 -41.75
C ASP A 683 -11.97 -24.65 -42.77
N GLU A 684 -10.73 -24.22 -42.54
CA GLU A 684 -9.61 -24.45 -43.45
C GLU A 684 -8.31 -24.50 -42.67
N VAL A 685 -7.44 -25.44 -43.05
CA VAL A 685 -6.01 -25.45 -42.71
C VAL A 685 -5.26 -25.78 -44.01
N LEU A 686 -4.42 -24.86 -44.46
CA LEU A 686 -3.56 -24.95 -45.63
C LEU A 686 -2.12 -25.16 -45.16
N VAL A 687 -1.50 -26.25 -45.61
CA VAL A 687 -0.11 -26.60 -45.29
C VAL A 687 0.79 -26.08 -46.41
N HIS A 688 1.51 -24.99 -46.16
CA HIS A 688 2.42 -24.41 -47.15
C HIS A 688 3.70 -25.22 -47.30
N ARG A 689 4.25 -25.69 -46.18
CA ARG A 689 5.38 -26.62 -46.16
C ARG A 689 5.22 -27.65 -45.05
N ASN A 690 5.12 -28.92 -45.41
CA ASN A 690 5.09 -30.03 -44.48
C ASN A 690 6.50 -30.42 -44.00
N ARG A 691 7.57 -29.84 -44.56
CA ARG A 691 8.99 -30.10 -44.24
C ARG A 691 9.44 -31.56 -44.40
N ALA A 692 8.74 -32.36 -45.21
CA ALA A 692 9.11 -33.71 -45.60
C ALA A 692 9.47 -33.76 -47.10
N LEU A 693 10.24 -34.78 -47.53
CA LEU A 693 10.72 -34.89 -48.92
C LEU A 693 9.58 -35.08 -49.95
N ARG A 694 8.41 -35.60 -49.53
CA ARG A 694 7.27 -35.88 -50.42
C ARG A 694 5.93 -35.57 -49.78
N SER A 695 5.60 -36.28 -48.70
CA SER A 695 4.33 -36.15 -48.00
C SER A 695 4.49 -36.49 -46.52
N ALA A 696 3.48 -36.13 -45.75
CA ALA A 696 3.46 -36.18 -44.30
C ALA A 696 2.12 -36.69 -43.80
N ASP A 697 2.12 -37.52 -42.77
CA ASP A 697 0.91 -37.73 -41.97
C ASP A 697 0.88 -36.64 -40.89
N ILE A 698 -0.23 -35.91 -40.82
CA ILE A 698 -0.41 -34.72 -39.98
C ILE A 698 -1.65 -34.93 -39.13
N ARG A 699 -1.56 -34.56 -37.84
CA ARG A 699 -2.72 -34.43 -36.97
C ARG A 699 -2.90 -32.98 -36.52
N VAL A 700 -4.16 -32.60 -36.38
CA VAL A 700 -4.60 -31.31 -35.82
C VAL A 700 -5.34 -31.61 -34.54
N ASP A 701 -4.88 -31.02 -33.45
CA ASP A 701 -5.47 -31.14 -32.13
C ASP A 701 -6.01 -29.79 -31.69
N ALA A 702 -7.20 -29.78 -31.10
CA ALA A 702 -7.79 -28.56 -30.60
C ALA A 702 -8.45 -28.79 -29.24
N VAL A 703 -8.35 -27.78 -28.37
CA VAL A 703 -9.05 -27.73 -27.08
C VAL A 703 -9.84 -26.43 -27.03
N VAL A 704 -11.10 -26.54 -26.63
CA VAL A 704 -11.96 -25.40 -26.30
C VAL A 704 -12.40 -25.51 -24.85
N LEU A 705 -12.22 -24.44 -24.09
CA LEU A 705 -12.73 -24.31 -22.72
C LEU A 705 -13.73 -23.17 -22.61
N THR A 706 -14.65 -23.25 -21.66
CA THR A 706 -15.60 -22.18 -21.36
C THR A 706 -15.86 -22.11 -19.85
N GLY A 707 -16.47 -21.02 -19.36
CA GLY A 707 -16.87 -20.90 -17.96
C GLY A 707 -17.93 -21.94 -17.56
N THR A 708 -18.22 -22.03 -16.26
CA THR A 708 -19.26 -22.90 -15.71
C THR A 708 -20.34 -22.10 -15.01
N THR A 709 -21.60 -22.54 -15.10
CA THR A 709 -22.71 -22.01 -14.30
C THR A 709 -22.79 -22.63 -12.91
N ASP A 710 -22.09 -23.75 -12.69
CA ASP A 710 -22.15 -24.51 -11.45
C ASP A 710 -21.05 -24.04 -10.49
N ASP A 711 -21.48 -23.54 -9.35
CA ASP A 711 -20.66 -23.15 -8.21
C ASP A 711 -19.76 -24.31 -7.76
N GLY A 712 -18.47 -24.26 -8.14
CA GLY A 712 -17.47 -25.30 -7.84
C GLY A 712 -17.37 -26.47 -8.83
N GLY A 713 -18.01 -26.38 -10.00
CA GLY A 713 -17.87 -27.37 -11.07
C GLY A 713 -16.51 -27.31 -11.79
N ALA A 714 -16.05 -28.44 -12.32
CA ALA A 714 -14.88 -28.48 -13.20
C ALA A 714 -15.14 -27.64 -14.46
N VAL A 715 -14.13 -26.89 -14.91
CA VAL A 715 -14.22 -26.06 -16.14
C VAL A 715 -14.57 -26.96 -17.33
N PRO A 716 -15.71 -26.73 -18.00
CA PRO A 716 -16.08 -27.50 -19.19
C PRO A 716 -15.01 -27.34 -20.27
N TYR A 717 -14.47 -28.47 -20.72
CA TYR A 717 -13.56 -28.51 -21.85
C TYR A 717 -14.05 -29.52 -22.88
N ARG A 718 -13.71 -29.26 -24.14
CA ARG A 718 -13.83 -30.22 -25.23
C ARG A 718 -12.51 -30.27 -25.98
N ALA A 719 -12.08 -31.46 -26.32
CA ALA A 719 -10.89 -31.67 -27.12
C ALA A 719 -11.24 -32.53 -28.33
N GLU A 720 -10.62 -32.25 -29.47
CA GLU A 720 -10.84 -32.97 -30.73
C GLU A 720 -9.51 -33.19 -31.44
N THR A 721 -9.38 -34.33 -32.13
CA THR A 721 -8.19 -34.69 -32.93
C THR A 721 -8.63 -35.12 -34.33
N ALA A 722 -8.15 -34.43 -35.37
CA ALA A 722 -8.28 -34.89 -36.75
C ALA A 722 -6.94 -35.33 -37.33
N ARG A 723 -6.97 -36.33 -38.21
CA ARG A 723 -5.80 -36.98 -38.79
C ARG A 723 -5.89 -36.98 -40.30
N PHE A 724 -4.78 -36.67 -40.95
CA PHE A 724 -4.67 -36.51 -42.39
C PHE A 724 -3.44 -37.27 -42.88
N ARG A 725 -3.62 -38.16 -43.85
CA ARG A 725 -2.54 -38.97 -44.42
C ARG A 725 -2.03 -38.38 -45.72
N ASN A 726 -0.75 -38.57 -45.99
CA ASN A 726 -0.11 -38.22 -47.26
C ASN A 726 -0.20 -36.73 -47.66
N VAL A 727 -0.24 -35.81 -46.69
CA VAL A 727 -0.34 -34.37 -46.92
C VAL A 727 0.93 -33.83 -47.59
N ARG A 728 0.77 -33.08 -48.69
CA ARG A 728 1.85 -32.45 -49.47
C ARG A 728 1.97 -30.96 -49.20
N ASP A 729 3.06 -30.37 -49.67
CA ASP A 729 3.25 -28.91 -49.67
C ASP A 729 2.19 -28.24 -50.56
N GLY A 730 1.59 -27.16 -50.05
CA GLY A 730 0.50 -26.41 -50.68
C GLY A 730 -0.88 -27.07 -50.55
N GLU A 731 -1.01 -28.18 -49.80
CA GLU A 731 -2.26 -28.91 -49.70
C GLU A 731 -3.20 -28.34 -48.63
N ARG A 732 -4.48 -28.23 -48.97
CA ARG A 732 -5.56 -27.89 -48.05
C ARG A 732 -6.07 -29.18 -47.39
N LEU A 733 -6.06 -29.21 -46.05
CA LEU A 733 -6.56 -30.36 -45.30
C LEU A 733 -8.08 -30.50 -45.49
N PRO A 734 -8.59 -31.72 -45.78
CA PRO A 734 -10.02 -31.98 -45.94
C PRO A 734 -10.72 -32.02 -44.57
N LEU A 735 -10.86 -30.86 -43.93
CA LEU A 735 -11.44 -30.73 -42.59
C LEU A 735 -12.96 -30.88 -42.54
N ASP A 736 -13.65 -30.69 -43.66
CA ASP A 736 -15.12 -30.68 -43.76
C ASP A 736 -15.81 -29.83 -42.67
N ARG A 737 -15.25 -28.63 -42.41
CA ARG A 737 -15.67 -27.72 -41.32
C ARG A 737 -15.70 -28.41 -39.96
N MET A 738 -14.59 -29.06 -39.62
CA MET A 738 -14.40 -29.85 -38.40
C MET A 738 -14.98 -29.17 -37.16
N LEU A 739 -15.93 -29.83 -36.50
CA LEU A 739 -16.51 -29.35 -35.26
C LEU A 739 -15.51 -29.52 -34.12
N VAL A 740 -15.12 -28.42 -33.48
CA VAL A 740 -14.20 -28.41 -32.34
C VAL A 740 -14.95 -28.26 -31.02
N TYR A 741 -16.01 -27.46 -31.03
CA TYR A 741 -16.87 -27.25 -29.87
C TYR A 741 -18.32 -27.16 -30.29
N HIS A 742 -19.20 -27.74 -29.48
CA HIS A 742 -20.64 -27.54 -29.57
C HIS A 742 -21.21 -27.65 -28.16
N GLY A 743 -21.80 -26.56 -27.69
CA GLY A 743 -22.35 -26.51 -26.34
C GLY A 743 -22.61 -25.08 -25.89
N ARG A 744 -23.07 -24.95 -24.64
CA ARG A 744 -23.31 -23.67 -24.00
C ARG A 744 -21.98 -23.01 -23.68
N ALA A 745 -21.76 -21.79 -24.17
CA ALA A 745 -20.64 -20.94 -23.78
C ALA A 745 -21.07 -20.01 -22.64
N VAL A 746 -20.23 -19.91 -21.61
CA VAL A 746 -20.45 -19.10 -20.41
C VAL A 746 -19.20 -18.26 -20.19
N ASP A 747 -19.37 -16.94 -20.09
CA ASP A 747 -18.35 -15.91 -19.89
C ASP A 747 -17.28 -15.76 -20.99
N TYR A 748 -16.69 -16.86 -21.47
CA TYR A 748 -15.65 -16.87 -22.50
C TYR A 748 -15.58 -18.21 -23.27
N LEU A 749 -14.85 -18.22 -24.39
CA LEU A 749 -14.41 -19.40 -25.14
C LEU A 749 -12.89 -19.34 -25.35
N ASP A 750 -12.15 -20.24 -24.70
CA ASP A 750 -10.71 -20.37 -24.82
C ASP A 750 -10.37 -21.43 -25.84
N LEU A 751 -9.79 -21.04 -26.99
CA LEU A 751 -9.39 -21.95 -28.06
C LEU A 751 -7.88 -22.06 -28.11
N ALA A 752 -7.38 -23.30 -28.15
CA ALA A 752 -5.99 -23.62 -28.44
C ALA A 752 -5.93 -24.70 -29.53
N VAL A 753 -5.05 -24.52 -30.52
CA VAL A 753 -4.89 -25.42 -31.66
C VAL A 753 -3.42 -25.78 -31.82
N TRP A 754 -3.14 -27.08 -32.00
CA TRP A 754 -1.83 -27.64 -32.27
C TRP A 754 -1.81 -28.42 -33.57
N VAL A 755 -0.63 -28.48 -34.19
CA VAL A 755 -0.36 -29.32 -35.35
C VAL A 755 0.89 -30.14 -35.09
N SER A 756 0.79 -31.44 -35.34
CA SER A 756 1.88 -32.41 -35.06
C SER A 756 1.99 -33.42 -36.20
N ARG A 757 3.10 -34.17 -36.21
CA ARG A 757 3.18 -35.40 -37.01
C ARG A 757 2.23 -36.44 -36.44
N ASP A 758 1.53 -37.15 -37.31
CA ASP A 758 0.78 -38.33 -36.88
C ASP A 758 1.66 -39.58 -37.05
N THR A 759 1.85 -40.30 -35.95
CA THR A 759 2.61 -41.56 -35.93
C THR A 759 1.73 -42.79 -36.20
N GLY A 760 0.43 -42.60 -36.45
CA GLY A 760 -0.52 -43.67 -36.80
C GLY A 760 -1.10 -44.42 -35.59
N ASP A 761 -0.30 -44.64 -34.55
CA ASP A 761 -0.69 -45.33 -33.31
C ASP A 761 -0.96 -44.38 -32.12
N SER A 762 -0.85 -43.07 -32.36
CA SER A 762 -1.00 -42.06 -31.30
C SER A 762 -2.47 -41.84 -30.89
N ARG A 763 -2.71 -41.80 -29.57
CA ARG A 763 -4.06 -41.60 -28.99
C ARG A 763 -4.60 -40.19 -29.27
N ALA A 764 -5.93 -40.05 -29.31
CA ALA A 764 -6.59 -38.76 -29.47
C ALA A 764 -6.44 -37.90 -28.19
N LEU A 765 -6.36 -36.58 -28.35
CA LEU A 765 -6.17 -35.65 -27.23
C LEU A 765 -7.32 -35.71 -26.22
N SER A 766 -8.55 -35.96 -26.69
CA SER A 766 -9.72 -36.16 -25.83
C SER A 766 -9.58 -37.33 -24.88
N ASP A 767 -9.03 -38.45 -25.35
CA ASP A 767 -8.80 -39.63 -24.51
C ASP A 767 -7.63 -39.43 -23.55
N LEU A 768 -6.56 -38.78 -24.00
CA LEU A 768 -5.40 -38.45 -23.15
C LEU A 768 -5.81 -37.51 -21.99
N LEU A 769 -6.57 -36.46 -22.28
CA LEU A 769 -7.07 -35.54 -21.26
C LEU A 769 -8.07 -36.21 -20.31
N ARG A 770 -8.96 -37.07 -20.84
CA ARG A 770 -9.92 -37.81 -20.03
C ARG A 770 -9.22 -38.70 -19.01
N ASP A 771 -8.17 -39.42 -19.40
CA ASP A 771 -7.48 -40.33 -18.50
C ASP A 771 -6.70 -39.58 -17.41
N GLU A 772 -6.00 -38.50 -17.78
CA GLU A 772 -5.20 -37.74 -16.81
C GLU A 772 -6.10 -36.96 -15.83
N LEU A 773 -7.14 -36.28 -16.33
CA LEU A 773 -8.03 -35.47 -15.49
C LEU A 773 -8.89 -36.33 -14.55
N ASN A 774 -9.12 -37.60 -14.88
CA ASN A 774 -9.77 -38.57 -14.00
C ASN A 774 -8.78 -39.41 -13.17
N GLY A 775 -7.47 -39.14 -13.28
CA GLY A 775 -6.41 -39.82 -12.53
C GLY A 775 -6.18 -39.27 -11.12
N PRO A 776 -5.58 -40.06 -10.21
CA PRO A 776 -5.39 -39.69 -8.80
C PRO A 776 -4.48 -38.46 -8.59
N THR A 777 -3.54 -38.20 -9.51
CA THR A 777 -2.61 -37.07 -9.46
C THR A 777 -3.31 -35.72 -9.68
N VAL A 778 -4.38 -35.69 -10.50
CA VAL A 778 -5.17 -34.48 -10.76
C VAL A 778 -6.23 -34.27 -9.69
N GLN A 779 -6.74 -35.31 -9.01
CA GLN A 779 -7.62 -35.11 -7.85
C GLN A 779 -6.93 -34.33 -6.72
N ALA A 780 -5.60 -34.47 -6.55
CA ALA A 780 -4.82 -33.70 -5.60
C ALA A 780 -4.61 -32.23 -6.03
N ALA A 781 -4.48 -31.94 -7.33
CA ALA A 781 -4.36 -30.58 -7.86
C ALA A 781 -5.73 -29.87 -7.98
N GLY A 782 -6.80 -30.62 -8.31
CA GLY A 782 -8.18 -30.18 -8.32
C GLY A 782 -8.72 -29.85 -6.93
N ALA A 783 -8.20 -30.49 -5.87
CA ALA A 783 -8.54 -30.14 -4.48
C ALA A 783 -8.13 -28.69 -4.11
N GLN A 784 -7.06 -28.14 -4.71
CA GLN A 784 -6.68 -26.73 -4.52
C GLN A 784 -7.65 -25.75 -5.24
N LEU A 785 -8.21 -26.15 -6.38
CA LEU A 785 -9.22 -25.39 -7.11
C LEU A 785 -10.62 -25.48 -6.45
N ILE A 786 -10.97 -26.64 -5.89
CA ILE A 786 -12.22 -26.89 -5.17
C ILE A 786 -12.23 -26.18 -3.80
N GLY A 787 -11.09 -26.14 -3.09
CA GLY A 787 -10.98 -25.45 -1.79
C GLY A 787 -11.30 -23.96 -1.83
N LEU A 788 -11.06 -23.29 -2.97
CA LEU A 788 -11.43 -21.89 -3.21
C LEU A 788 -12.94 -21.72 -3.50
N ALA A 789 -13.59 -22.71 -4.11
CA ALA A 789 -15.02 -22.66 -4.44
C ALA A 789 -15.93 -22.83 -3.21
N VAL A 790 -15.47 -23.51 -2.15
CA VAL A 790 -16.25 -23.73 -0.92
C VAL A 790 -16.42 -22.45 -0.08
N ALA A 791 -15.52 -21.47 -0.20
CA ALA A 791 -15.57 -20.22 0.56
C ALA A 791 -16.28 -19.05 -0.15
N ALA A 792 -16.37 -19.06 -1.48
CA ALA A 792 -17.00 -18.02 -2.29
C ALA A 792 -17.46 -18.59 -3.67
N PRO A 793 -18.65 -19.21 -3.74
CA PRO A 793 -19.00 -20.14 -4.84
C PRO A 793 -19.02 -19.50 -6.24
N GLN A 794 -19.53 -18.27 -6.36
CA GLN A 794 -19.84 -17.62 -7.64
C GLN A 794 -18.72 -16.75 -8.22
N ALA A 795 -17.53 -16.79 -7.63
CA ALA A 795 -16.63 -15.65 -7.68
C ALA A 795 -15.15 -16.08 -7.76
N ALA A 796 -14.80 -17.13 -7.01
CA ALA A 796 -13.60 -17.92 -7.28
C ALA A 796 -13.62 -18.54 -8.69
N ALA A 797 -14.80 -18.79 -9.27
CA ALA A 797 -14.96 -19.47 -10.56
C ALA A 797 -14.28 -18.74 -11.73
N ALA A 798 -14.44 -17.43 -11.93
CA ALA A 798 -13.92 -16.74 -13.12
C ALA A 798 -12.37 -16.59 -13.12
N ALA A 799 -11.77 -16.23 -11.99
CA ALA A 799 -10.32 -16.13 -11.84
C ALA A 799 -9.65 -17.52 -11.79
N ALA A 800 -10.29 -18.51 -11.17
CA ALA A 800 -9.86 -19.90 -11.25
C ALA A 800 -10.02 -20.47 -12.67
N ALA A 801 -11.00 -20.01 -13.46
CA ALA A 801 -11.26 -20.50 -14.81
C ALA A 801 -10.21 -20.01 -15.84
N ILE A 802 -9.72 -18.77 -15.72
CA ILE A 802 -8.56 -18.29 -16.51
C ILE A 802 -7.28 -19.04 -16.14
N GLY A 803 -7.07 -19.31 -14.85
CA GLY A 803 -5.94 -20.13 -14.40
C GLY A 803 -6.05 -21.60 -14.80
N ALA A 804 -7.26 -22.15 -14.80
CA ALA A 804 -7.55 -23.49 -15.29
C ALA A 804 -7.29 -23.62 -16.79
N GLY A 805 -7.56 -22.58 -17.60
CA GLY A 805 -7.23 -22.56 -19.03
C GLY A 805 -5.75 -22.81 -19.29
N ALA A 806 -4.86 -22.05 -18.63
CA ALA A 806 -3.41 -22.24 -18.77
C ALA A 806 -2.94 -23.63 -18.26
N VAL A 807 -3.54 -24.13 -17.18
CA VAL A 807 -3.24 -25.47 -16.64
C VAL A 807 -3.64 -26.58 -17.63
N VAL A 808 -4.86 -26.52 -18.19
CA VAL A 808 -5.35 -27.51 -19.15
C VAL A 808 -4.58 -27.43 -20.47
N VAL A 809 -4.24 -26.23 -20.96
CA VAL A 809 -3.42 -26.04 -22.16
C VAL A 809 -2.01 -26.59 -21.95
N ASN A 810 -1.39 -26.36 -20.79
CA ASN A 810 -0.09 -26.95 -20.44
C ASN A 810 -0.15 -28.48 -20.34
N LEU A 811 -1.21 -29.00 -19.72
CA LEU A 811 -1.43 -30.44 -19.63
C LEU A 811 -1.60 -31.05 -21.02
N ALA A 812 -2.47 -30.46 -21.86
CA ALA A 812 -2.69 -30.89 -23.23
C ALA A 812 -1.39 -30.88 -24.02
N TYR A 813 -0.58 -29.83 -23.90
CA TYR A 813 0.71 -29.75 -24.59
C TYR A 813 1.68 -30.84 -24.14
N ARG A 814 1.82 -31.06 -22.82
CA ARG A 814 2.65 -32.15 -22.28
C ARG A 814 2.20 -33.52 -22.80
N LEU A 815 0.90 -33.80 -22.75
CA LEU A 815 0.33 -35.06 -23.25
C LEU A 815 0.55 -35.26 -24.75
N LEU A 816 0.50 -34.18 -25.54
CA LEU A 816 0.85 -34.22 -26.96
C LEU A 816 2.34 -34.51 -27.17
N LEU A 817 3.22 -33.86 -26.40
CA LEU A 817 4.67 -34.13 -26.49
C LEU A 817 4.98 -35.60 -26.18
N ASP A 818 4.34 -36.16 -25.16
CA ASP A 818 4.51 -37.58 -24.79
C ASP A 818 3.95 -38.53 -25.85
N ALA A 819 2.82 -38.17 -26.49
CA ALA A 819 2.13 -39.03 -27.44
C ALA A 819 2.72 -39.01 -28.86
N VAL A 820 3.24 -37.86 -29.32
CA VAL A 820 3.67 -37.67 -30.71
C VAL A 820 5.03 -36.98 -30.89
N GLY A 821 5.73 -36.65 -29.81
CA GLY A 821 6.99 -35.91 -29.88
C GLY A 821 6.73 -34.44 -30.21
N ASP A 822 7.41 -33.89 -31.21
CA ASP A 822 7.29 -32.46 -31.53
C ASP A 822 5.87 -32.05 -31.93
N SER A 823 5.31 -31.10 -31.17
CA SER A 823 3.99 -30.48 -31.42
C SER A 823 4.13 -28.97 -31.52
N ILE A 824 3.53 -28.38 -32.55
CA ILE A 824 3.57 -26.94 -32.83
C ILE A 824 2.28 -26.31 -32.31
N GLY A 825 2.39 -25.36 -31.38
CA GLY A 825 1.25 -24.49 -31.01
C GLY A 825 0.90 -23.57 -32.17
N LEU A 826 -0.16 -23.86 -32.90
CA LEU A 826 -0.55 -23.12 -34.09
C LEU A 826 -1.26 -21.80 -33.74
N TYR A 827 -2.24 -21.87 -32.84
CA TYR A 827 -3.10 -20.74 -32.51
C TYR A 827 -3.62 -20.77 -31.08
N ARG A 828 -3.70 -19.60 -30.45
CA ARG A 828 -4.30 -19.38 -29.14
C ARG A 828 -5.13 -18.10 -29.13
N THR A 829 -6.36 -18.18 -28.63
CA THR A 829 -7.22 -16.99 -28.41
C THR A 829 -8.22 -17.22 -27.28
N SER A 830 -8.83 -16.15 -26.80
CA SER A 830 -9.95 -16.17 -25.84
C SER A 830 -11.03 -15.20 -26.32
N LEU A 831 -12.22 -15.73 -26.63
CA LEU A 831 -13.35 -14.95 -27.13
C LEU A 831 -14.34 -14.67 -26.00
N LEU A 832 -14.63 -13.41 -25.72
CA LEU A 832 -15.39 -13.00 -24.54
C LEU A 832 -16.89 -12.92 -24.84
N ALA A 833 -17.74 -13.20 -23.84
CA ALA A 833 -19.19 -13.07 -23.98
C ALA A 833 -19.63 -11.63 -24.34
N THR A 834 -18.87 -10.62 -23.91
CA THR A 834 -19.10 -9.21 -24.26
C THR A 834 -18.87 -8.89 -25.74
N GLU A 835 -18.16 -9.77 -26.44
CA GLU A 835 -17.88 -9.69 -27.87
C GLU A 835 -18.73 -10.73 -28.63
N GLU A 836 -19.86 -11.12 -28.03
CA GLU A 836 -20.75 -12.16 -28.53
C GLU A 836 -20.00 -13.47 -28.82
N PHE A 837 -19.00 -13.80 -28.00
CA PHE A 837 -18.10 -14.94 -28.19
C PHE A 837 -17.38 -14.95 -29.54
N GLY A 838 -17.26 -13.80 -30.20
CA GLY A 838 -16.68 -13.69 -31.53
C GLY A 838 -17.50 -14.41 -32.60
N VAL A 839 -18.84 -14.40 -32.53
CA VAL A 839 -19.67 -15.01 -33.58
C VAL A 839 -19.31 -14.45 -34.97
N GLY A 840 -19.04 -15.35 -35.91
CA GLY A 840 -18.54 -15.04 -37.24
C GLY A 840 -17.26 -15.81 -37.61
N ARG A 841 -16.72 -15.51 -38.80
CA ARG A 841 -15.50 -16.13 -39.35
C ARG A 841 -14.25 -15.35 -38.94
N HIS A 842 -13.19 -16.07 -38.61
CA HIS A 842 -11.90 -15.55 -38.15
C HIS A 842 -10.75 -16.06 -39.04
N PRO A 843 -9.99 -15.15 -39.69
CA PRO A 843 -10.24 -13.72 -39.77
C PRO A 843 -11.45 -13.45 -40.69
N ALA A 844 -12.05 -12.26 -40.60
CA ALA A 844 -13.23 -11.90 -41.40
C ALA A 844 -13.00 -12.06 -42.92
N VAL A 845 -11.76 -11.82 -43.38
CA VAL A 845 -11.33 -12.01 -44.78
C VAL A 845 -9.98 -12.73 -44.81
N GLY A 846 -9.83 -13.71 -45.72
CA GLY A 846 -8.58 -14.46 -45.89
C GLY A 846 -8.34 -15.50 -44.79
N ASN A 847 -7.08 -15.84 -44.52
CA ASN A 847 -6.70 -16.86 -43.53
C ASN A 847 -5.61 -16.30 -42.60
N LEU A 848 -5.63 -16.72 -41.32
CA LEU A 848 -4.53 -16.46 -40.38
C LEU A 848 -3.28 -17.19 -40.87
N ARG A 849 -2.13 -16.50 -40.95
CA ARG A 849 -0.87 -17.06 -41.46
C ARG A 849 0.11 -17.31 -40.32
N ALA A 850 0.42 -18.57 -40.06
CA ALA A 850 1.33 -19.03 -39.00
C ALA A 850 2.48 -19.85 -39.61
N GLN A 851 3.60 -19.20 -39.96
CA GLN A 851 4.76 -19.84 -40.61
C GLN A 851 4.37 -20.70 -41.84
N ASP A 852 4.43 -22.02 -41.69
CA ASP A 852 4.18 -23.02 -42.71
C ASP A 852 2.69 -23.40 -42.85
N PHE A 853 1.81 -22.76 -42.08
CA PHE A 853 0.37 -23.03 -42.07
C PHE A 853 -0.42 -21.75 -42.29
N SER A 854 -1.59 -21.89 -42.92
CA SER A 854 -2.65 -20.89 -42.86
C SER A 854 -3.94 -21.55 -42.42
N PHE A 855 -4.77 -20.89 -41.62
CA PHE A 855 -6.04 -21.48 -41.22
C PHE A 855 -7.13 -20.42 -40.97
N SER A 856 -8.38 -20.87 -40.90
CA SER A 856 -9.53 -20.06 -40.47
C SER A 856 -10.52 -20.89 -39.66
N TYR A 857 -11.26 -20.24 -38.77
CA TYR A 857 -12.33 -20.87 -38.00
C TYR A 857 -13.58 -19.98 -37.98
N THR A 858 -14.73 -20.57 -37.67
CA THR A 858 -15.99 -19.85 -37.52
C THR A 858 -16.63 -20.22 -36.19
N VAL A 859 -17.18 -19.20 -35.51
CA VAL A 859 -18.07 -19.37 -34.36
C VAL A 859 -19.50 -19.08 -34.82
N GLU A 860 -20.40 -20.05 -34.66
CA GLU A 860 -21.81 -19.94 -35.06
C GLU A 860 -22.69 -20.00 -33.81
N THR A 861 -23.72 -19.15 -33.72
CA THR A 861 -24.81 -19.32 -32.75
C THR A 861 -25.68 -20.50 -33.15
N VAL A 862 -26.08 -21.31 -32.17
CA VAL A 862 -26.99 -22.43 -32.35
C VAL A 862 -28.25 -22.13 -31.53
N ASP A 863 -29.40 -22.11 -32.19
CA ASP A 863 -30.71 -21.92 -31.56
C ASP A 863 -31.14 -23.15 -30.75
#